data_AF-A0A9D4GGE1-F1
#
_entry.id   AF-A0A9D4GGE1-F1
#
_cell.length_a   1.000
_cell.length_b   1.000
_cell.length_c   1.000
_cell.angle_alpha   90.00
_cell.angle_beta   90.00
_cell.angle_gamma   90.00
#
_symmetry.space_group_name_H-M   'P 1'
#
loop_
_entity.id
_entity.type
_entity.pdbx_description
1 polymer ?
#
loop_
_entity_poly.entity_id
_entity_poly.type
_entity_poly.pdbx_seq_one_letter_code
_entity_poly.pdbx_strand_id
1 'polypeptide(L)'
;MSGRSEDRRTPKSGTDNKSSGRGSSRSGSGGKSYREQRYQAGRGSGRGPRGGGASDRDRDSPAGAASSSKTSENGGGDIKKTSNESCPPLKALSAADLEAQWQKEEEERQAEERRKQEEEEMKKKAEEAERLRKEAEERRIEEERLQKIAEEKKSIEDYVADIQARNEEKLQLRKDNLSAEERRPEESFFTRLDSSLKKNTAFVKKLKVLSESQKQSLTKEFNSLNLTKYVGEAAASITEAKLKMTDISCAVYICSIMHQRYAEFAPSLLENWQKYFPTKKDEKISNPSKYRVDLRFFADLVSVGLFRDKEGLLLLANQLAILINNDKEEHNNLAILTSFCKHCGDDYAGLLPRKYRLLGERFGLEIPRSKVLLKERQKGCRNLLGDYFSSLCKHLITDHKNLKNMEKQNRKTLLTKGELSCERKERYEEAYNNYQKLYSSSQVLADILDEDMPELPEDETKDDDGGFDIYNPLKNLEFQYEGDTAVWEDEETRTLYENLPDLKASIPGILYRESEAAEKEAVKEEDTSLEEDLDSLDIEDVEREMETQRQLEEQEKSDQGSPGAKEGAVKEEETTEQLLPPVVEDDEDTGSLMKIQFEAYAQSLPTCVNRDLIDKAAIEFCMNYNTKNNRKKLVRALFTVHRTRYDLLAFYSRFTATLYPCMPDVANDLVTLLKGDFRWHVRKKDQINIESKLKTVRFIGELVKFKLFPKTEALHCLKMLLFDFSHHNIEMACSLLESCGRFLYRSPESHHRTRVYLDVMMRKKSALMLDTRYTTMIENAYYYSNPPDTPQVARKVRPPMQEYIRKLLFRDLSKVTTEKVLRQMRKLNWDESETAFYATKCLIAVWNVRFNSIHCAANLLAGIAPYHETVAIQVVDGVLEDIRLGMEINHPKYNQRRVSCAKFLGELYNYRMVESAVIFKTLYTFITFGVSTNEDEDMSVLDPPDHLFRIRLVCVVLETCGQYFDKGSSKKKLDCFLVYFQ
;
A
#
# COMPACT_ATOMS: atom_id res chain seq x y z
N MET A 1 47.43 25.00 -13.48
CA MET A 1 47.88 26.41 -13.62
C MET A 1 47.02 27.27 -12.71
N SER A 2 47.47 28.33 -12.03
CA SER A 2 48.82 28.66 -11.48
C SER A 2 48.74 30.00 -10.75
N GLY A 3 49.29 30.10 -9.53
CA GLY A 3 49.12 31.25 -8.61
C GLY A 3 48.96 30.71 -7.18
N ARG A 4 49.99 30.43 -6.38
CA ARG A 4 51.23 31.16 -6.04
C ARG A 4 50.95 32.54 -5.39
N SER A 5 51.56 32.88 -4.26
CA SER A 5 52.57 32.14 -3.47
C SER A 5 52.70 32.63 -2.01
N GLU A 6 52.99 31.66 -1.13
CA GLU A 6 54.01 31.66 -0.06
C GLU A 6 54.37 32.97 0.68
N ASP A 7 54.40 32.94 2.02
CA ASP A 7 55.71 32.89 2.72
C ASP A 7 55.62 32.32 4.18
N ARG A 8 56.72 32.44 4.92
CA ARG A 8 57.21 31.56 6.01
C ARG A 8 56.94 31.99 7.47
N ARG A 9 56.83 30.96 8.33
CA ARG A 9 57.51 30.77 9.65
C ARG A 9 57.37 31.84 10.77
N THR A 10 56.70 31.45 11.88
CA THR A 10 57.16 31.38 13.31
C THR A 10 58.02 32.50 13.97
N PRO A 11 58.18 32.54 15.32
CA PRO A 11 57.37 32.04 16.46
C PRO A 11 57.17 33.11 17.59
N LYS A 12 56.51 32.76 18.72
CA LYS A 12 57.09 32.83 20.10
C LYS A 12 56.06 32.61 21.23
N SER A 13 56.60 32.30 22.42
CA SER A 13 56.03 32.32 23.79
C SER A 13 54.79 31.44 24.08
N GLY A 14 54.74 30.69 25.20
CA GLY A 14 55.80 30.39 26.18
C GLY A 14 55.24 29.95 27.54
N THR A 15 56.07 29.23 28.33
CA THR A 15 56.03 29.05 29.81
C THR A 15 54.73 28.50 30.47
N ASP A 16 54.74 27.49 31.35
CA ASP A 16 55.82 26.57 31.74
C ASP A 16 55.29 25.32 32.53
N ASN A 17 56.18 24.32 32.67
CA ASN A 17 56.35 23.27 33.72
C ASN A 17 55.50 23.30 35.03
N LYS A 18 55.30 22.24 35.85
CA LYS A 18 55.69 20.79 35.98
C LYS A 18 54.62 20.13 36.92
N SER A 19 54.20 18.87 36.89
CA SER A 19 54.85 17.53 36.86
C SER A 19 55.35 16.97 38.21
N SER A 20 55.23 15.63 38.40
CA SER A 20 55.57 14.79 39.60
C SER A 20 54.64 14.89 40.84
N GLY A 21 54.50 13.87 41.72
CA GLY A 21 54.85 12.43 41.57
C GLY A 21 55.09 11.62 42.89
N ARG A 22 54.59 10.37 42.95
CA ARG A 22 54.80 9.31 44.00
C ARG A 22 54.10 9.52 45.37
N GLY A 23 53.77 8.44 46.12
CA GLY A 23 53.02 8.55 47.40
C GLY A 23 52.92 7.35 48.39
N SER A 24 52.68 6.10 47.94
CA SER A 24 52.72 4.83 48.74
C SER A 24 51.75 4.60 49.94
N SER A 25 51.18 3.37 50.02
CA SER A 25 50.68 2.64 51.23
C SER A 25 49.48 3.25 52.02
N ARG A 26 48.57 2.52 52.70
CA ARG A 26 48.29 1.08 53.03
C ARG A 26 46.85 1.02 53.63
N SER A 27 46.08 -0.07 53.79
CA SER A 27 45.98 -1.41 53.15
C SER A 27 44.83 -2.25 53.77
N GLY A 28 44.10 -3.03 52.96
CA GLY A 28 43.06 -4.01 53.39
C GLY A 28 41.64 -3.64 52.92
N SER A 29 40.73 -4.57 52.61
CA SER A 29 40.87 -6.05 52.52
C SER A 29 39.74 -6.74 51.72
N GLY A 30 40.11 -7.57 50.73
CA GLY A 30 39.25 -8.60 50.09
C GLY A 30 38.30 -8.13 48.96
N GLY A 31 38.20 -8.81 47.81
CA GLY A 31 39.05 -9.87 47.25
C GLY A 31 38.51 -10.52 45.97
N LYS A 32 39.40 -10.79 44.99
CA LYS A 32 39.41 -11.83 43.91
C LYS A 32 38.09 -12.33 43.26
N SER A 33 37.98 -12.59 41.96
CA SER A 33 38.85 -12.33 40.78
C SER A 33 38.07 -12.61 39.47
N TYR A 34 38.69 -12.39 38.31
CA TYR A 34 38.15 -12.65 36.97
C TYR A 34 38.19 -14.14 36.55
N ARG A 35 37.45 -14.46 35.48
CA ARG A 35 37.90 -15.12 34.22
C ARG A 35 37.38 -16.54 33.87
N GLU A 36 36.61 -16.57 32.77
CA GLU A 36 36.60 -17.54 31.63
C GLU A 36 36.49 -19.09 31.74
N GLN A 37 35.70 -19.61 30.78
CA GLN A 37 35.91 -20.83 29.95
C GLN A 37 35.53 -22.28 30.41
N ARG A 38 34.67 -22.86 29.57
CA ARG A 38 34.71 -24.23 28.94
C ARG A 38 34.55 -25.55 29.74
N TYR A 39 33.53 -26.30 29.28
CA TYR A 39 33.51 -27.74 28.91
C TYR A 39 33.37 -28.89 29.95
N GLN A 40 32.49 -29.85 29.55
CA GLN A 40 32.50 -31.33 29.74
C GLN A 40 32.23 -32.03 31.10
N ALA A 41 31.08 -32.72 31.13
CA ALA A 41 30.86 -34.17 31.36
C ALA A 41 31.51 -34.96 32.53
N GLY A 42 30.72 -35.76 33.27
CA GLY A 42 31.23 -36.57 34.42
C GLY A 42 30.36 -37.70 35.04
N ARG A 43 29.70 -38.54 34.24
CA ARG A 43 29.14 -39.91 34.51
C ARG A 43 28.91 -40.48 35.96
N GLY A 44 27.73 -41.11 36.12
CA GLY A 44 27.52 -42.38 36.86
C GLY A 44 26.71 -42.29 38.18
N SER A 45 25.93 -43.28 38.64
CA SER A 45 25.39 -44.55 38.07
C SER A 45 24.25 -45.07 39.01
N GLY A 46 23.42 -46.09 38.76
CA GLY A 46 23.30 -47.11 37.70
C GLY A 46 22.28 -48.21 38.09
N ARG A 47 22.33 -49.40 37.44
CA ARG A 47 21.48 -50.63 37.59
C ARG A 47 20.08 -50.63 36.93
N GLY A 48 19.82 -51.69 36.15
CA GLY A 48 18.53 -52.41 36.06
C GLY A 48 18.75 -53.85 36.56
N PRO A 49 18.04 -54.91 36.09
CA PRO A 49 16.83 -54.97 35.25
C PRO A 49 15.75 -55.98 35.76
N ARG A 50 14.60 -56.07 35.05
CA ARG A 50 13.63 -57.21 34.85
C ARG A 50 12.31 -56.61 34.32
N GLY A 51 11.75 -57.01 33.18
CA GLY A 51 10.95 -58.25 32.94
C GLY A 51 9.44 -57.90 32.99
N GLY A 52 8.49 -58.51 32.27
CA GLY A 52 8.50 -59.56 31.23
C GLY A 52 7.07 -60.13 31.04
N GLY A 53 6.65 -60.44 29.80
CA GLY A 53 5.27 -60.83 29.45
C GLY A 53 4.44 -59.64 28.93
N ALA A 54 3.71 -59.64 27.81
CA ALA A 54 3.31 -60.65 26.81
C ALA A 54 2.03 -61.50 27.07
N SER A 55 0.87 -60.87 26.83
CA SER A 55 -0.38 -61.45 26.28
C SER A 55 -1.28 -60.25 25.89
N ASP A 56 -1.70 -59.99 24.64
CA ASP A 56 -2.29 -60.84 23.59
C ASP A 56 -3.77 -61.22 23.86
N ARG A 57 -4.62 -61.15 22.81
CA ARG A 57 -6.08 -61.45 22.76
C ARG A 57 -7.05 -60.47 23.45
N ASP A 58 -8.31 -60.32 23.01
CA ASP A 58 -8.93 -60.42 21.67
C ASP A 58 -10.37 -59.83 21.72
N ARG A 59 -10.83 -59.27 20.60
CA ARG A 59 -12.23 -59.29 20.07
C ARG A 59 -13.50 -58.76 20.78
N ASP A 60 -14.41 -58.36 19.88
CA ASP A 60 -15.87 -58.49 19.86
C ASP A 60 -16.80 -57.67 20.80
N SER A 61 -17.41 -56.65 20.18
CA SER A 61 -18.82 -56.18 20.25
C SER A 61 -19.87 -57.33 20.41
N PRO A 62 -21.19 -57.08 20.74
CA PRO A 62 -21.96 -55.88 20.40
C PRO A 62 -23.12 -55.42 21.33
N ALA A 63 -23.83 -54.39 20.84
CA ALA A 63 -25.16 -53.83 21.14
C ALA A 63 -26.18 -54.55 22.05
N GLY A 64 -27.05 -53.77 22.74
CA GLY A 64 -28.26 -54.29 23.40
C GLY A 64 -29.23 -53.27 24.07
N ALA A 65 -30.25 -52.84 23.32
CA ALA A 65 -31.64 -52.52 23.72
C ALA A 65 -32.04 -51.81 25.07
N ALA A 66 -32.56 -50.58 24.92
CA ALA A 66 -33.98 -50.20 25.17
C ALA A 66 -34.64 -50.10 26.58
N SER A 67 -35.15 -48.88 26.87
CA SER A 67 -36.57 -48.52 27.18
C SER A 67 -37.10 -48.30 28.63
N SER A 68 -38.01 -47.30 28.72
CA SER A 68 -39.07 -47.06 29.74
C SER A 68 -38.63 -46.58 31.14
N SER A 69 -39.44 -45.87 31.96
CA SER A 69 -40.63 -44.99 31.75
C SER A 69 -41.01 -44.25 33.07
N LYS A 70 -42.03 -43.36 33.04
CA LYS A 70 -42.67 -42.59 34.16
C LYS A 70 -41.89 -41.32 34.60
N THR A 71 -42.46 -40.11 34.84
CA THR A 71 -43.72 -39.60 35.47
C THR A 71 -43.77 -39.80 37.00
N SER A 72 -44.08 -38.83 37.88
CA SER A 72 -44.33 -37.36 37.82
C SER A 72 -44.17 -36.78 39.27
N GLU A 73 -44.57 -35.59 39.77
CA GLU A 73 -45.42 -34.46 39.34
C GLU A 73 -45.34 -33.24 40.32
N ASN A 74 -45.85 -32.05 39.92
CA ASN A 74 -46.33 -30.91 40.76
C ASN A 74 -45.37 -30.16 41.72
N GLY A 75 -45.59 -28.89 42.09
CA GLY A 75 -46.57 -27.89 41.60
C GLY A 75 -46.72 -26.63 42.50
N GLY A 76 -47.19 -25.49 41.94
CA GLY A 76 -47.36 -24.18 42.62
C GLY A 76 -46.05 -23.41 42.87
N GLY A 77 -45.94 -22.08 43.04
CA GLY A 77 -46.85 -20.92 43.12
C GLY A 77 -46.09 -19.76 43.83
N ASP A 78 -46.53 -18.50 44.01
CA ASP A 78 -47.59 -17.61 43.49
C ASP A 78 -47.30 -16.19 44.15
N ILE A 79 -47.66 -14.96 43.73
CA ILE A 79 -48.49 -14.33 42.69
C ILE A 79 -48.06 -12.83 42.50
N LYS A 80 -48.65 -12.07 41.55
CA LYS A 80 -48.66 -10.57 41.39
C LYS A 80 -47.35 -9.88 40.90
N LYS A 81 -47.39 -8.73 40.21
CA LYS A 81 -48.38 -8.10 39.28
C LYS A 81 -47.74 -6.88 38.62
N THR A 82 -48.00 -6.64 37.33
CA THR A 82 -48.01 -5.29 36.73
C THR A 82 -49.28 -5.14 35.89
N SER A 83 -49.83 -3.93 35.82
CA SER A 83 -51.07 -3.61 35.12
C SER A 83 -50.77 -2.89 33.81
N ASN A 84 -51.46 -3.28 32.73
CA ASN A 84 -51.33 -2.64 31.42
C ASN A 84 -52.37 -1.52 31.20
N GLU A 85 -52.27 -0.86 30.05
CA GLU A 85 -52.98 0.36 29.66
C GLU A 85 -54.52 0.23 29.47
N SER A 86 -55.17 1.38 29.31
CA SER A 86 -56.63 1.52 29.09
C SER A 86 -57.11 0.94 27.76
N CYS A 87 -58.24 0.23 27.76
CA CYS A 87 -58.84 -0.36 26.56
C CYS A 87 -60.38 -0.16 26.52
N PRO A 88 -61.02 0.03 25.34
CA PRO A 88 -62.48 0.03 25.19
C PRO A 88 -63.13 -1.37 25.42
N PRO A 89 -64.47 -1.48 25.50
CA PRO A 89 -65.12 -2.72 25.91
C PRO A 89 -65.13 -3.81 24.82
N LEU A 90 -64.85 -5.05 25.26
CA LEU A 90 -64.87 -6.26 24.44
C LEU A 90 -66.31 -6.69 24.07
N LYS A 91 -66.49 -7.18 22.85
CA LYS A 91 -67.55 -8.16 22.53
C LYS A 91 -67.02 -9.55 22.87
N ALA A 92 -67.86 -10.41 23.45
CA ALA A 92 -67.50 -11.81 23.66
C ALA A 92 -67.46 -12.56 22.31
N LEU A 93 -66.34 -13.23 22.03
CA LEU A 93 -66.23 -14.25 20.99
C LEU A 93 -66.86 -15.56 21.49
N SER A 94 -67.29 -16.42 20.57
CA SER A 94 -67.88 -17.71 20.92
C SER A 94 -66.80 -18.76 21.25
N ALA A 95 -67.21 -19.87 21.86
CA ALA A 95 -66.31 -20.99 22.14
C ALA A 95 -65.68 -21.57 20.86
N ALA A 96 -66.40 -21.56 19.73
CA ALA A 96 -65.88 -22.03 18.45
C ALA A 96 -64.79 -21.11 17.88
N ASP A 97 -64.87 -19.79 18.12
CA ASP A 97 -63.85 -18.83 17.68
C ASP A 97 -62.53 -19.04 18.45
N LEU A 98 -62.63 -19.33 19.76
CA LEU A 98 -61.48 -19.64 20.63
C LEU A 98 -60.82 -20.98 20.25
N GLU A 99 -61.60 -22.01 19.96
CA GLU A 99 -61.07 -23.31 19.55
C GLU A 99 -60.43 -23.26 18.14
N ALA A 100 -61.00 -22.46 17.23
CA ALA A 100 -60.38 -22.14 15.95
C ALA A 100 -59.08 -21.33 16.07
N GLN A 101 -58.99 -20.39 17.03
CA GLN A 101 -57.73 -19.70 17.34
C GLN A 101 -56.68 -20.69 17.86
N TRP A 102 -57.04 -21.57 18.80
CA TRP A 102 -56.09 -22.52 19.38
C TRP A 102 -55.56 -23.52 18.33
N GLN A 103 -56.41 -24.10 17.49
CA GLN A 103 -55.95 -24.97 16.40
C GLN A 103 -55.02 -24.22 15.43
N LYS A 104 -55.31 -22.95 15.12
CA LYS A 104 -54.45 -22.14 14.26
C LYS A 104 -53.09 -21.84 14.89
N GLU A 105 -53.04 -21.52 16.18
CA GLU A 105 -51.76 -21.36 16.91
C GLU A 105 -50.95 -22.67 16.94
N GLU A 106 -51.63 -23.83 17.00
CA GLU A 106 -50.97 -25.14 16.99
C GLU A 106 -50.45 -25.51 15.59
N GLU A 107 -51.20 -25.19 14.52
CA GLU A 107 -50.73 -25.32 13.13
C GLU A 107 -49.55 -24.39 12.83
N GLU A 108 -49.60 -23.12 13.27
CA GLU A 108 -48.50 -22.16 13.12
C GLU A 108 -47.25 -22.62 13.89
N ARG A 109 -47.41 -23.15 15.11
CA ARG A 109 -46.29 -23.72 15.89
C ARG A 109 -45.65 -24.93 15.21
N GLN A 110 -46.45 -25.86 14.70
CA GLN A 110 -45.94 -26.99 13.92
C GLN A 110 -45.28 -26.54 12.60
N ALA A 111 -45.79 -25.49 11.96
CA ALA A 111 -45.16 -24.92 10.77
C ALA A 111 -43.80 -24.27 11.11
N GLU A 112 -43.67 -23.62 12.26
CA GLU A 112 -42.40 -23.06 12.73
C GLU A 112 -41.37 -24.18 13.07
N GLU A 113 -41.81 -25.28 13.69
CA GLU A 113 -40.96 -26.45 13.93
C GLU A 113 -40.50 -27.13 12.64
N ARG A 114 -41.39 -27.32 11.67
CA ARG A 114 -41.04 -27.83 10.33
C ARG A 114 -39.99 -26.95 9.65
N ARG A 115 -40.17 -25.62 9.66
CA ARG A 115 -39.19 -24.66 9.09
C ARG A 115 -37.84 -24.71 9.79
N LYS A 116 -37.78 -24.88 11.11
CA LYS A 116 -36.52 -25.04 11.86
C LYS A 116 -35.80 -26.35 11.51
N GLN A 117 -36.55 -27.44 11.28
CA GLN A 117 -35.98 -28.71 10.82
C GLN A 117 -35.43 -28.58 9.39
N GLU A 118 -36.17 -27.91 8.49
CA GLU A 118 -35.73 -27.59 7.13
C GLU A 118 -34.46 -26.71 7.13
N GLU A 119 -34.38 -25.69 7.99
CA GLU A 119 -33.17 -24.85 8.14
C GLU A 119 -31.97 -25.64 8.69
N GLU A 120 -32.16 -26.52 9.69
CA GLU A 120 -31.08 -27.39 10.16
C GLU A 120 -30.61 -28.39 9.10
N GLU A 121 -31.53 -28.96 8.31
CA GLU A 121 -31.17 -29.91 7.26
C GLU A 121 -30.46 -29.21 6.09
N MET A 122 -30.94 -28.03 5.69
CA MET A 122 -30.27 -27.14 4.74
C MET A 122 -28.86 -26.77 5.21
N LYS A 123 -28.70 -26.42 6.49
CA LYS A 123 -27.40 -26.07 7.07
C LYS A 123 -26.43 -27.26 7.07
N LYS A 124 -26.88 -28.45 7.49
CA LYS A 124 -26.06 -29.68 7.46
C LYS A 124 -25.62 -30.03 6.03
N LYS A 125 -26.52 -29.90 5.05
CA LYS A 125 -26.20 -30.06 3.62
C LYS A 125 -25.20 -29.02 3.11
N ALA A 126 -25.27 -27.78 3.59
CA ALA A 126 -24.31 -26.72 3.24
C ALA A 126 -22.92 -26.98 3.83
N GLU A 127 -22.83 -27.37 5.11
CA GLU A 127 -21.57 -27.71 5.79
C GLU A 127 -20.90 -28.95 5.14
N GLU A 128 -21.68 -29.97 4.75
CA GLU A 128 -21.17 -31.12 4.01
C GLU A 128 -20.73 -30.76 2.58
N ALA A 129 -21.47 -29.91 1.87
CA ALA A 129 -21.07 -29.41 0.56
C ALA A 129 -19.80 -28.55 0.61
N GLU A 130 -19.58 -27.80 1.69
CA GLU A 130 -18.33 -27.05 1.91
C GLU A 130 -17.15 -27.99 2.18
N ARG A 131 -17.34 -29.05 3.00
CA ARG A 131 -16.31 -30.08 3.24
C ARG A 131 -15.92 -30.76 1.92
N LEU A 132 -16.90 -31.21 1.13
CA LEU A 132 -16.66 -31.84 -0.17
C LEU A 132 -15.97 -30.91 -1.17
N ARG A 133 -16.23 -29.60 -1.14
CA ARG A 133 -15.51 -28.61 -1.96
C ARG A 133 -14.03 -28.50 -1.54
N LYS A 134 -13.73 -28.48 -0.24
CA LYS A 134 -12.35 -28.44 0.26
C LYS A 134 -11.59 -29.73 -0.09
N GLU A 135 -12.20 -30.88 0.13
CA GLU A 135 -11.63 -32.17 -0.29
C GLU A 135 -11.39 -32.27 -1.81
N ALA A 136 -12.24 -31.65 -2.63
CA ALA A 136 -12.04 -31.62 -4.08
C ALA A 136 -10.92 -30.67 -4.51
N GLU A 137 -10.79 -29.51 -3.85
CA GLU A 137 -9.72 -28.54 -4.10
C GLU A 137 -8.35 -29.09 -3.69
N GLU A 138 -8.25 -29.75 -2.53
CA GLU A 138 -7.02 -30.41 -2.08
C GLU A 138 -6.57 -31.53 -3.05
N ARG A 139 -7.52 -32.31 -3.57
CA ARG A 139 -7.24 -33.33 -4.60
C ARG A 139 -6.75 -32.68 -5.90
N ARG A 140 -7.38 -31.60 -6.36
CA ARG A 140 -6.97 -30.84 -7.54
C ARG A 140 -5.53 -30.33 -7.42
N ILE A 141 -5.17 -29.77 -6.26
CA ILE A 141 -3.81 -29.25 -6.01
C ILE A 141 -2.77 -30.38 -6.04
N GLU A 142 -3.07 -31.57 -5.49
CA GLU A 142 -2.15 -32.71 -5.56
C GLU A 142 -2.09 -33.34 -6.96
N GLU A 143 -3.20 -33.38 -7.71
CA GLU A 143 -3.21 -33.80 -9.12
C GLU A 143 -2.39 -32.86 -10.01
N GLU A 144 -2.56 -31.53 -9.89
CA GLU A 144 -1.74 -30.53 -10.59
C GLU A 144 -0.26 -30.66 -10.23
N ARG A 145 0.06 -30.93 -8.96
CA ARG A 145 1.43 -31.16 -8.46
C ARG A 145 2.04 -32.44 -9.02
N LEU A 146 1.30 -33.54 -9.06
CA LEU A 146 1.74 -34.82 -9.64
C LEU A 146 1.93 -34.72 -11.15
N GLN A 147 1.02 -34.04 -11.86
CA GLN A 147 1.17 -33.74 -13.29
C GLN A 147 2.45 -32.94 -13.54
N LYS A 148 2.69 -31.86 -12.77
CA LYS A 148 3.92 -31.07 -12.89
C LYS A 148 5.19 -31.89 -12.66
N ILE A 149 5.19 -32.81 -11.69
CA ILE A 149 6.33 -33.73 -11.46
C ILE A 149 6.54 -34.66 -12.65
N ALA A 150 5.47 -35.16 -13.27
CA ALA A 150 5.55 -36.01 -14.47
C ALA A 150 6.06 -35.24 -15.70
N GLU A 151 5.63 -34.00 -15.90
CA GLU A 151 6.10 -33.10 -16.95
C GLU A 151 7.58 -32.70 -16.75
N GLU A 152 7.96 -32.36 -15.52
CA GLU A 152 9.36 -32.08 -15.14
C GLU A 152 10.27 -33.29 -15.39
N LYS A 153 9.82 -34.50 -15.02
CA LYS A 153 10.56 -35.74 -15.27
C LYS A 153 10.69 -36.03 -16.77
N LYS A 154 9.58 -35.96 -17.53
CA LYS A 154 9.62 -36.17 -18.97
C LYS A 154 10.54 -35.16 -19.67
N SER A 155 10.51 -33.90 -19.23
CA SER A 155 11.37 -32.84 -19.79
C SER A 155 12.88 -33.08 -19.61
N ILE A 156 13.31 -33.88 -18.62
CA ILE A 156 14.73 -34.27 -18.49
C ILE A 156 15.03 -35.57 -19.25
N GLU A 157 14.09 -36.53 -19.29
CA GLU A 157 14.24 -37.76 -20.10
C GLU A 157 14.35 -37.44 -21.60
N ASP A 158 13.46 -36.59 -22.14
CA ASP A 158 13.51 -36.12 -23.53
C ASP A 158 14.83 -35.38 -23.83
N TYR A 159 15.31 -34.53 -22.90
CA TYR A 159 16.56 -33.76 -23.06
C TYR A 159 17.82 -34.64 -23.05
N VAL A 160 17.85 -35.67 -22.21
CA VAL A 160 18.95 -36.65 -22.16
C VAL A 160 19.01 -37.45 -23.46
N ALA A 161 17.86 -37.89 -23.99
CA ALA A 161 17.78 -38.60 -25.27
C ALA A 161 18.25 -37.73 -26.44
N ASP A 162 17.77 -36.48 -26.54
CA ASP A 162 18.19 -35.52 -27.57
C ASP A 162 19.70 -35.26 -27.54
N ILE A 163 20.28 -35.02 -26.36
CA ILE A 163 21.73 -34.79 -26.23
C ILE A 163 22.53 -36.06 -26.58
N GLN A 164 22.08 -37.25 -26.17
CA GLN A 164 22.76 -38.48 -26.51
C GLN A 164 22.78 -38.71 -28.03
N ALA A 165 21.62 -38.69 -28.69
CA ALA A 165 21.51 -38.89 -30.13
C ALA A 165 22.34 -37.86 -30.93
N ARG A 166 22.31 -36.59 -30.50
CA ARG A 166 23.09 -35.51 -31.11
C ARG A 166 24.60 -35.72 -30.95
N ASN A 167 25.05 -36.17 -29.78
CA ASN A 167 26.45 -36.46 -29.53
C ASN A 167 26.93 -37.69 -30.33
N GLU A 168 26.08 -38.69 -30.52
CA GLU A 168 26.38 -39.88 -31.33
C GLU A 168 26.48 -39.56 -32.83
N GLU A 169 25.53 -38.81 -33.43
CA GLU A 169 25.63 -38.35 -34.83
C GLU A 169 26.88 -37.48 -35.04
N LYS A 170 27.14 -36.53 -34.12
CA LYS A 170 28.30 -35.62 -34.16
C LYS A 170 29.64 -36.37 -34.05
N LEU A 171 29.76 -37.36 -33.17
CA LEU A 171 30.98 -38.17 -33.03
C LEU A 171 31.20 -39.10 -34.23
N GLN A 172 30.15 -39.69 -34.80
CA GLN A 172 30.27 -40.52 -36.00
C GLN A 172 30.69 -39.69 -37.22
N LEU A 173 30.07 -38.51 -37.43
CA LEU A 173 30.50 -37.57 -38.48
C LEU A 173 31.95 -37.09 -38.28
N ARG A 174 32.36 -36.78 -37.04
CA ARG A 174 33.77 -36.41 -36.73
C ARG A 174 34.74 -37.55 -37.07
N LYS A 175 34.40 -38.80 -36.72
CA LYS A 175 35.20 -39.99 -37.04
C LYS A 175 35.38 -40.16 -38.55
N ASP A 176 34.29 -40.05 -39.31
CA ASP A 176 34.35 -40.23 -40.77
C ASP A 176 35.09 -39.07 -41.46
N ASN A 177 34.81 -37.82 -41.10
CA ASN A 177 35.46 -36.62 -41.65
C ASN A 177 36.97 -36.56 -41.38
N LEU A 178 37.43 -36.97 -40.19
CA LEU A 178 38.87 -36.99 -39.87
C LEU A 178 39.62 -38.07 -40.67
N SER A 179 38.98 -39.20 -40.98
CA SER A 179 39.54 -40.25 -41.84
C SER A 179 39.28 -40.07 -43.34
N ALA A 180 38.68 -38.95 -43.76
CA ALA A 180 38.30 -38.71 -45.15
C ALA A 180 39.51 -38.78 -46.12
N GLU A 181 40.70 -38.41 -45.65
CA GLU A 181 41.93 -38.42 -46.45
C GLU A 181 42.31 -39.83 -46.93
N GLU A 182 42.07 -40.86 -46.11
CA GLU A 182 42.34 -42.27 -46.42
C GLU A 182 41.20 -42.95 -47.20
N ARG A 183 39.96 -42.42 -47.12
CA ARG A 183 38.74 -43.03 -47.69
C ARG A 183 38.25 -42.39 -48.99
N ARG A 184 38.92 -41.37 -49.53
CA ARG A 184 38.47 -40.65 -50.74
C ARG A 184 38.53 -41.57 -51.97
N PRO A 185 37.53 -41.51 -52.89
CA PRO A 185 37.56 -42.31 -54.11
C PRO A 185 38.66 -41.88 -55.08
N GLU A 186 39.19 -42.84 -55.84
CA GLU A 186 40.11 -42.59 -56.96
C GLU A 186 39.38 -42.00 -58.19
N GLU A 187 40.13 -41.48 -59.17
CA GLU A 187 39.58 -40.93 -60.43
C GLU A 187 38.63 -41.90 -61.17
N SER A 188 38.89 -43.21 -61.07
CA SER A 188 38.10 -44.29 -61.66
C SER A 188 36.63 -44.33 -61.18
N PHE A 189 36.34 -43.75 -60.01
CA PHE A 189 34.98 -43.57 -59.48
C PHE A 189 34.26 -42.39 -60.17
N PHE A 190 34.95 -41.26 -60.33
CA PHE A 190 34.36 -40.02 -60.84
C PHE A 190 33.96 -40.08 -62.32
N THR A 191 34.63 -40.92 -63.13
CA THR A 191 34.26 -41.15 -64.54
C THR A 191 32.87 -41.77 -64.72
N ARG A 192 32.32 -42.40 -63.66
CA ARG A 192 30.99 -43.04 -63.66
C ARG A 192 29.86 -42.09 -63.24
N LEU A 193 30.18 -40.84 -62.88
CA LEU A 193 29.25 -39.86 -62.32
C LEU A 193 28.88 -38.75 -63.32
N ASP A 194 27.66 -38.24 -63.21
CA ASP A 194 27.11 -37.28 -64.16
C ASP A 194 27.80 -35.91 -64.03
N SER A 195 28.58 -35.59 -65.05
CA SER A 195 29.39 -34.37 -65.15
C SER A 195 28.68 -33.24 -65.92
N SER A 196 27.37 -33.36 -66.18
CA SER A 196 26.64 -32.38 -67.00
C SER A 196 26.45 -31.03 -66.28
N LEU A 197 26.79 -29.95 -66.98
CA LEU A 197 26.66 -28.57 -66.50
C LEU A 197 25.25 -28.29 -65.95
N LYS A 198 24.21 -28.69 -66.70
CA LYS A 198 22.80 -28.43 -66.32
C LYS A 198 22.42 -29.04 -64.97
N LYS A 199 22.88 -30.26 -64.64
CA LYS A 199 22.57 -30.89 -63.35
C LYS A 199 23.45 -30.35 -62.22
N ASN A 200 24.74 -30.18 -62.46
CA ASN A 200 25.67 -29.71 -61.44
C ASN A 200 25.37 -28.26 -61.02
N THR A 201 25.14 -27.33 -61.96
CA THR A 201 24.70 -25.96 -61.62
C THR A 201 23.31 -25.92 -60.99
N ALA A 202 22.40 -26.85 -61.33
CA ALA A 202 21.10 -26.96 -60.64
C ALA A 202 21.24 -27.44 -59.19
N PHE A 203 22.15 -28.39 -58.92
CA PHE A 203 22.47 -28.85 -57.57
C PHE A 203 23.10 -27.72 -56.74
N VAL A 204 24.10 -27.01 -57.28
CA VAL A 204 24.71 -25.82 -56.64
C VAL A 204 23.65 -24.77 -56.28
N LYS A 205 22.68 -24.51 -57.17
CA LYS A 205 21.56 -23.59 -56.87
C LYS A 205 20.65 -24.09 -55.73
N LYS A 206 20.44 -25.40 -55.57
CA LYS A 206 19.71 -25.96 -54.41
C LYS A 206 20.46 -25.75 -53.10
N LEU A 207 21.80 -25.77 -53.10
CA LEU A 207 22.62 -25.54 -51.90
C LEU A 207 22.43 -24.14 -51.28
N LYS A 208 21.95 -23.14 -52.03
CA LYS A 208 21.60 -21.82 -51.48
C LYS A 208 20.30 -21.82 -50.65
N VAL A 209 19.49 -22.89 -50.73
CA VAL A 209 18.17 -23.04 -50.08
C VAL A 209 18.03 -24.45 -49.46
N LEU A 210 19.06 -24.87 -48.72
CA LEU A 210 19.06 -26.13 -47.95
C LEU A 210 17.90 -26.16 -46.94
N SER A 211 17.28 -27.33 -46.79
CA SER A 211 16.37 -27.63 -45.69
C SER A 211 16.46 -29.10 -45.26
N GLU A 212 16.19 -29.40 -43.98
CA GLU A 212 16.17 -30.77 -43.45
C GLU A 212 15.25 -31.69 -44.25
N SER A 213 14.10 -31.17 -44.70
CA SER A 213 13.15 -31.84 -45.59
C SER A 213 13.76 -32.36 -46.91
N GLN A 214 14.86 -31.75 -47.37
CA GLN A 214 15.54 -32.10 -48.61
C GLN A 214 16.72 -33.06 -48.41
N LYS A 215 17.14 -33.36 -47.18
CA LYS A 215 18.35 -34.15 -46.84
C LYS A 215 18.47 -35.43 -47.67
N GLN A 216 17.40 -36.23 -47.76
CA GLN A 216 17.39 -37.47 -48.56
C GLN A 216 17.46 -37.23 -50.08
N SER A 217 16.79 -36.20 -50.62
CA SER A 217 16.82 -35.90 -52.06
C SER A 217 18.20 -35.41 -52.48
N LEU A 218 18.75 -34.45 -51.74
CA LEU A 218 20.08 -33.90 -51.98
C LEU A 218 21.16 -34.97 -51.86
N THR A 219 21.04 -35.91 -50.92
CA THR A 219 21.96 -37.05 -50.79
C THR A 219 21.90 -37.98 -52.00
N LYS A 220 20.71 -38.26 -52.55
CA LYS A 220 20.56 -39.08 -53.77
C LYS A 220 21.12 -38.37 -55.00
N GLU A 221 20.83 -37.07 -55.15
CA GLU A 221 21.37 -36.25 -56.24
C GLU A 221 22.91 -36.17 -56.17
N PHE A 222 23.46 -35.78 -55.01
CA PHE A 222 24.90 -35.70 -54.74
C PHE A 222 25.64 -36.99 -55.13
N ASN A 223 25.09 -38.15 -54.74
CA ASN A 223 25.72 -39.43 -55.02
C ASN A 223 25.84 -39.74 -56.52
N SER A 224 25.00 -39.14 -57.36
CA SER A 224 24.99 -39.32 -58.83
C SER A 224 25.84 -38.33 -59.63
N LEU A 225 26.34 -37.25 -58.99
CA LEU A 225 26.95 -36.10 -59.66
C LEU A 225 28.48 -36.03 -59.50
N ASN A 226 29.16 -35.52 -60.53
CA ASN A 226 30.58 -35.22 -60.49
C ASN A 226 30.84 -33.72 -60.24
N LEU A 227 30.85 -33.32 -58.97
CA LEU A 227 31.00 -31.92 -58.55
C LEU A 227 32.45 -31.41 -58.57
N THR A 228 33.45 -32.16 -59.05
CA THR A 228 34.88 -31.79 -58.97
C THR A 228 35.20 -30.39 -59.52
N LYS A 229 34.50 -29.95 -60.59
CA LYS A 229 34.67 -28.61 -61.18
C LYS A 229 33.83 -27.51 -60.52
N TYR A 230 32.96 -27.86 -59.58
CA TYR A 230 31.96 -26.97 -58.96
C TYR A 230 32.15 -26.84 -57.43
N VAL A 231 33.21 -27.41 -56.87
CA VAL A 231 33.50 -27.42 -55.42
C VAL A 231 33.50 -26.01 -54.82
N GLY A 232 34.16 -25.03 -55.47
CA GLY A 232 34.20 -23.64 -55.04
C GLY A 232 32.84 -22.93 -55.12
N GLU A 233 32.08 -23.12 -56.21
CA GLU A 233 30.72 -22.57 -56.36
C GLU A 233 29.77 -23.13 -55.28
N ALA A 234 29.91 -24.42 -54.95
CA ALA A 234 29.13 -25.07 -53.91
C ALA A 234 29.49 -24.55 -52.50
N ALA A 235 30.79 -24.36 -52.21
CA ALA A 235 31.25 -23.80 -50.94
C ALA A 235 30.76 -22.35 -50.73
N ALA A 236 30.84 -21.50 -51.76
CA ALA A 236 30.26 -20.16 -51.74
C ALA A 236 28.73 -20.22 -51.54
N SER A 237 28.05 -21.10 -52.27
CA SER A 237 26.58 -21.27 -52.18
C SER A 237 26.09 -21.71 -50.81
N ILE A 238 26.85 -22.55 -50.12
CA ILE A 238 26.57 -22.98 -48.74
C ILE A 238 26.78 -21.83 -47.74
N THR A 239 27.81 -21.00 -47.94
CA THR A 239 28.11 -19.85 -47.07
C THR A 239 27.05 -18.74 -47.22
N GLU A 240 26.61 -18.48 -48.45
CA GLU A 240 25.51 -17.54 -48.76
C GLU A 240 24.13 -18.01 -48.27
N ALA A 241 23.95 -19.30 -47.99
CA ALA A 241 22.63 -19.90 -47.73
C ALA A 241 21.89 -19.24 -46.55
N LYS A 242 20.57 -19.08 -46.68
CA LYS A 242 19.68 -18.54 -45.64
C LYS A 242 19.05 -19.68 -44.83
N LEU A 243 19.86 -20.36 -44.04
CA LEU A 243 19.46 -21.49 -43.20
C LEU A 243 18.53 -21.05 -42.05
N LYS A 244 17.70 -21.97 -41.55
CA LYS A 244 17.06 -21.87 -40.23
C LYS A 244 17.82 -22.75 -39.22
N MET A 245 17.59 -22.54 -37.93
CA MET A 245 18.18 -23.34 -36.84
C MET A 245 17.83 -24.84 -36.91
N THR A 246 16.77 -25.21 -37.63
CA THR A 246 16.35 -26.60 -37.90
C THR A 246 17.10 -27.24 -39.06
N ASP A 247 17.60 -26.46 -40.02
CA ASP A 247 18.20 -26.97 -41.26
C ASP A 247 19.72 -27.19 -41.16
N ILE A 248 20.33 -26.81 -40.02
CA ILE A 248 21.77 -26.94 -39.77
C ILE A 248 22.23 -28.39 -39.79
N SER A 249 21.45 -29.34 -39.26
CA SER A 249 21.83 -30.76 -39.24
C SER A 249 22.00 -31.32 -40.65
N CYS A 250 21.07 -31.05 -41.56
CA CYS A 250 21.21 -31.30 -42.98
C CYS A 250 22.40 -30.56 -43.60
N ALA A 251 22.60 -29.28 -43.31
CA ALA A 251 23.72 -28.52 -43.86
C ALA A 251 25.08 -29.13 -43.47
N VAL A 252 25.28 -29.47 -42.19
CA VAL A 252 26.49 -30.12 -41.66
C VAL A 252 26.68 -31.51 -42.26
N TYR A 253 25.61 -32.28 -42.43
CA TYR A 253 25.64 -33.59 -43.10
C TYR A 253 26.06 -33.47 -44.57
N ILE A 254 25.46 -32.53 -45.33
CA ILE A 254 25.80 -32.29 -46.74
C ILE A 254 27.27 -31.82 -46.86
N CYS A 255 27.74 -30.92 -45.99
CA CYS A 255 29.15 -30.54 -45.95
C CYS A 255 30.08 -31.73 -45.65
N SER A 256 29.68 -32.63 -44.73
CA SER A 256 30.47 -33.82 -44.37
C SER A 256 30.63 -34.77 -45.56
N ILE A 257 29.54 -35.14 -46.25
CA ILE A 257 29.64 -36.02 -47.44
C ILE A 257 30.38 -35.36 -48.61
N MET A 258 30.36 -34.02 -48.71
CA MET A 258 31.19 -33.29 -49.67
C MET A 258 32.69 -33.36 -49.33
N HIS A 259 33.08 -33.11 -48.08
CA HIS A 259 34.47 -33.22 -47.60
C HIS A 259 35.03 -34.66 -47.70
N GLN A 260 34.19 -35.66 -47.44
CA GLN A 260 34.54 -37.08 -47.60
C GLN A 260 34.78 -37.49 -49.06
N ARG A 261 34.27 -36.73 -50.05
CA ARG A 261 34.44 -36.99 -51.48
C ARG A 261 35.46 -36.08 -52.16
N TYR A 262 35.58 -34.83 -51.72
CA TYR A 262 36.38 -33.79 -52.39
C TYR A 262 37.34 -33.12 -51.41
N ALA A 263 38.64 -33.25 -51.64
CA ALA A 263 39.68 -32.67 -50.78
C ALA A 263 39.59 -31.13 -50.71
N GLU A 264 39.42 -30.48 -51.86
CA GLU A 264 39.36 -29.01 -52.00
C GLU A 264 38.14 -28.37 -51.33
N PHE A 265 37.15 -29.14 -50.88
CA PHE A 265 35.90 -28.59 -50.34
C PHE A 265 36.10 -27.87 -49.00
N ALA A 266 36.82 -28.47 -48.05
CA ALA A 266 37.04 -27.85 -46.74
C ALA A 266 37.93 -26.58 -46.84
N PRO A 267 39.04 -26.55 -47.59
CA PRO A 267 39.78 -25.32 -47.87
C PRO A 267 38.91 -24.23 -48.52
N SER A 268 38.16 -24.57 -49.58
CA SER A 268 37.27 -23.63 -50.26
C SER A 268 36.19 -23.05 -49.33
N LEU A 269 35.61 -23.89 -48.46
CA LEU A 269 34.58 -23.46 -47.51
C LEU A 269 35.17 -22.58 -46.40
N LEU A 270 36.37 -22.90 -45.90
CA LEU A 270 37.07 -22.09 -44.90
C LEU A 270 37.42 -20.70 -45.44
N GLU A 271 37.90 -20.60 -46.68
CA GLU A 271 38.22 -19.32 -47.32
C GLU A 271 36.97 -18.42 -47.47
N ASN A 272 35.81 -19.02 -47.78
CA ASN A 272 34.54 -18.29 -47.84
C ASN A 272 34.10 -17.81 -46.44
N TRP A 273 34.24 -18.62 -45.39
CA TRP A 273 33.98 -18.19 -44.01
C TRP A 273 34.92 -17.08 -43.53
N GLN A 274 36.20 -17.14 -43.88
CA GLN A 274 37.19 -16.10 -43.57
C GLN A 274 36.89 -14.75 -44.26
N LYS A 275 36.20 -14.77 -45.41
CA LYS A 275 35.72 -13.57 -46.12
C LYS A 275 34.36 -13.08 -45.61
N TYR A 276 33.53 -13.96 -45.05
CA TYR A 276 32.21 -13.62 -44.51
C TYR A 276 32.27 -13.03 -43.10
N PHE A 277 33.13 -13.57 -42.23
CA PHE A 277 33.22 -13.13 -40.85
C PHE A 277 34.02 -11.82 -40.71
N PRO A 278 33.58 -10.88 -39.85
CA PRO A 278 34.28 -9.62 -39.63
C PRO A 278 35.68 -9.86 -39.06
N THR A 279 36.65 -9.15 -39.62
CA THR A 279 38.09 -9.29 -39.32
C THR A 279 38.59 -8.21 -38.38
N LYS A 280 37.85 -7.10 -38.25
CA LYS A 280 38.14 -6.00 -37.33
C LYS A 280 37.05 -5.90 -36.25
N LYS A 281 37.39 -5.30 -35.11
CA LYS A 281 36.44 -5.11 -34.00
C LYS A 281 35.31 -4.16 -34.40
N ASP A 282 35.64 -3.06 -35.07
CA ASP A 282 34.71 -1.98 -35.41
C ASP A 282 33.77 -2.30 -36.60
N GLU A 283 33.86 -3.51 -37.15
CA GLU A 283 33.15 -3.96 -38.35
C GLU A 283 31.72 -4.41 -38.01
N LYS A 284 30.74 -3.52 -38.21
CA LYS A 284 29.34 -3.78 -37.84
C LYS A 284 28.74 -4.98 -38.60
N ILE A 285 28.18 -5.93 -37.85
CA ILE A 285 27.49 -7.11 -38.39
C ILE A 285 26.21 -6.67 -39.12
N SER A 286 26.24 -6.69 -40.46
CA SER A 286 25.14 -6.25 -41.33
C SER A 286 23.82 -7.02 -41.12
N ASN A 287 23.87 -8.29 -40.72
CA ASN A 287 22.67 -9.08 -40.44
C ASN A 287 22.87 -10.01 -39.22
N PRO A 288 22.58 -9.52 -38.00
CA PRO A 288 22.69 -10.32 -36.77
C PRO A 288 21.87 -11.62 -36.78
N SER A 289 20.72 -11.63 -37.48
CA SER A 289 19.85 -12.81 -37.54
C SER A 289 20.41 -13.95 -38.40
N LYS A 290 21.09 -13.65 -39.52
CA LYS A 290 21.86 -14.67 -40.27
C LYS A 290 23.14 -15.05 -39.50
N TYR A 291 23.87 -14.06 -38.97
CA TYR A 291 25.12 -14.29 -38.22
C TYR A 291 24.92 -15.26 -37.05
N ARG A 292 23.80 -15.15 -36.31
CA ARG A 292 23.42 -16.08 -35.24
C ARG A 292 23.29 -17.54 -35.68
N VAL A 293 22.76 -17.78 -36.89
CA VAL A 293 22.60 -19.13 -37.47
C VAL A 293 23.94 -19.62 -38.01
N ASP A 294 24.67 -18.75 -38.72
CA ASP A 294 25.96 -19.03 -39.35
C ASP A 294 27.06 -19.34 -38.32
N LEU A 295 27.12 -18.62 -37.20
CA LEU A 295 28.08 -18.87 -36.12
C LEU A 295 27.89 -20.26 -35.51
N ARG A 296 26.63 -20.69 -35.31
CA ARG A 296 26.31 -22.07 -34.90
C ARG A 296 26.72 -23.07 -35.98
N PHE A 297 26.36 -22.82 -37.25
CA PHE A 297 26.68 -23.72 -38.35
C PHE A 297 28.20 -23.91 -38.49
N PHE A 298 28.99 -22.84 -38.43
CA PHE A 298 30.44 -22.91 -38.42
C PHE A 298 31.00 -23.68 -37.21
N ALA A 299 30.45 -23.46 -36.01
CA ALA A 299 30.83 -24.21 -34.81
C ALA A 299 30.49 -25.72 -34.93
N ASP A 300 29.33 -26.08 -35.48
CA ASP A 300 28.99 -27.49 -35.74
C ASP A 300 29.91 -28.10 -36.82
N LEU A 301 30.32 -27.35 -37.86
CA LEU A 301 31.32 -27.80 -38.87
C LEU A 301 32.71 -28.07 -38.27
N VAL A 302 33.19 -27.20 -37.37
CA VAL A 302 34.44 -27.43 -36.61
C VAL A 302 34.28 -28.62 -35.66
N SER A 303 33.11 -28.78 -35.04
CA SER A 303 32.82 -29.90 -34.13
C SER A 303 32.83 -31.25 -34.84
N VAL A 304 32.29 -31.36 -36.07
CA VAL A 304 32.41 -32.57 -36.91
C VAL A 304 33.76 -32.70 -37.62
N GLY A 305 34.77 -31.90 -37.27
CA GLY A 305 36.15 -32.07 -37.74
C GLY A 305 36.35 -31.85 -39.24
N LEU A 306 35.48 -31.06 -39.89
CA LEU A 306 35.60 -30.73 -41.31
C LEU A 306 36.73 -29.71 -41.56
N PHE A 307 36.91 -28.77 -40.62
CA PHE A 307 38.08 -27.89 -40.57
C PHE A 307 39.11 -28.43 -39.58
N ARG A 308 40.40 -28.19 -39.83
CA ARG A 308 41.47 -28.56 -38.89
C ARG A 308 41.36 -27.72 -37.62
N ASP A 309 41.52 -28.35 -36.45
CA ASP A 309 41.44 -27.73 -35.13
C ASP A 309 42.15 -26.36 -35.05
N LYS A 310 43.38 -26.26 -35.59
CA LYS A 310 44.19 -25.03 -35.56
C LYS A 310 43.57 -23.83 -36.28
N GLU A 311 42.81 -24.08 -37.33
CA GLU A 311 42.24 -23.06 -38.21
C GLU A 311 40.80 -22.72 -37.78
N GLY A 312 39.98 -23.76 -37.61
CA GLY A 312 38.57 -23.63 -37.24
C GLY A 312 38.35 -23.08 -35.83
N LEU A 313 39.10 -23.56 -34.83
CA LEU A 313 38.99 -23.07 -33.45
C LEU A 313 39.50 -21.63 -33.33
N LEU A 314 40.53 -21.26 -34.08
CA LEU A 314 41.10 -19.90 -34.05
C LEU A 314 40.11 -18.87 -34.62
N LEU A 315 39.48 -19.17 -35.76
CA LEU A 315 38.46 -18.30 -36.35
C LEU A 315 37.23 -18.18 -35.44
N LEU A 316 36.73 -19.29 -34.89
CA LEU A 316 35.60 -19.26 -33.95
C LEU A 316 35.93 -18.47 -32.68
N ALA A 317 37.11 -18.65 -32.09
CA ALA A 317 37.55 -17.90 -30.92
C ALA A 317 37.69 -16.40 -31.21
N ASN A 318 38.18 -16.02 -32.40
CA ASN A 318 38.23 -14.63 -32.83
C ASN A 318 36.83 -14.01 -32.93
N GLN A 319 35.85 -14.71 -33.52
CA GLN A 319 34.49 -14.19 -33.63
C GLN A 319 33.80 -14.05 -32.27
N LEU A 320 33.95 -15.02 -31.36
CA LEU A 320 33.46 -14.89 -29.99
C LEU A 320 34.12 -13.70 -29.27
N ALA A 321 35.44 -13.52 -29.42
CA ALA A 321 36.16 -12.39 -28.85
C ALA A 321 35.71 -11.04 -29.42
N ILE A 322 35.40 -10.93 -30.72
CA ILE A 322 34.87 -9.71 -31.33
C ILE A 322 33.48 -9.37 -30.76
N LEU A 323 32.55 -10.33 -30.73
CA LEU A 323 31.21 -10.13 -30.16
C LEU A 323 31.28 -9.62 -28.71
N ILE A 324 32.08 -10.29 -27.88
CA ILE A 324 32.24 -9.97 -26.44
C ILE A 324 32.99 -8.65 -26.22
N ASN A 325 33.91 -8.25 -27.10
CA ASN A 325 34.63 -6.97 -26.96
C ASN A 325 33.79 -5.76 -27.38
N ASN A 326 32.82 -5.95 -28.28
CA ASN A 326 31.96 -4.88 -28.79
C ASN A 326 30.78 -4.61 -27.85
N ASP A 327 30.24 -5.67 -27.23
CA ASP A 327 29.19 -5.59 -26.22
C ASP A 327 29.78 -5.33 -24.82
N LYS A 328 30.05 -4.05 -24.51
CA LYS A 328 30.42 -3.63 -23.14
C LYS A 328 29.31 -2.90 -22.39
N GLU A 329 28.51 -2.14 -23.13
CA GLU A 329 27.49 -1.25 -22.59
C GLU A 329 26.10 -1.72 -23.06
N GLU A 330 25.76 -1.56 -24.35
CA GLU A 330 24.41 -1.88 -24.86
C GLU A 330 24.07 -3.39 -25.01
N HIS A 331 25.06 -4.28 -25.02
CA HIS A 331 24.89 -5.75 -25.15
C HIS A 331 24.07 -6.24 -26.38
N ASN A 332 24.17 -5.54 -27.52
CA ASN A 332 23.42 -5.82 -28.76
C ASN A 332 23.60 -7.24 -29.34
N ASN A 333 24.73 -7.91 -29.09
CA ASN A 333 25.02 -9.25 -29.60
C ASN A 333 24.57 -10.39 -28.65
N LEU A 334 23.88 -10.07 -27.53
CA LEU A 334 23.37 -11.04 -26.55
C LEU A 334 22.59 -12.19 -27.18
N ALA A 335 21.73 -11.91 -28.15
CA ALA A 335 20.95 -12.93 -28.86
C ALA A 335 21.79 -13.86 -29.77
N ILE A 336 22.99 -13.42 -30.18
CA ILE A 336 23.97 -14.24 -30.92
C ILE A 336 24.69 -15.18 -29.93
N LEU A 337 25.22 -14.62 -28.84
CA LEU A 337 25.99 -15.37 -27.85
C LEU A 337 25.13 -16.38 -27.08
N THR A 338 23.91 -16.01 -26.68
CA THR A 338 22.95 -16.93 -26.03
C THR A 338 22.60 -18.11 -26.95
N SER A 339 22.47 -17.87 -28.25
CA SER A 339 22.24 -18.93 -29.25
C SER A 339 23.45 -19.86 -29.41
N PHE A 340 24.66 -19.32 -29.39
CA PHE A 340 25.90 -20.13 -29.40
C PHE A 340 26.00 -20.98 -28.14
N CYS A 341 25.76 -20.41 -26.95
CA CYS A 341 25.81 -21.13 -25.68
C CYS A 341 24.75 -22.25 -25.63
N LYS A 342 23.51 -21.98 -26.07
CA LYS A 342 22.42 -22.96 -26.10
C LYS A 342 22.69 -24.17 -26.99
N HIS A 343 23.36 -23.98 -28.13
CA HIS A 343 23.52 -25.03 -29.14
C HIS A 343 24.91 -25.66 -29.19
N CYS A 344 25.97 -24.95 -28.83
CA CYS A 344 27.36 -25.40 -28.94
C CYS A 344 28.13 -25.26 -27.60
N GLY A 345 27.52 -24.71 -26.55
CA GLY A 345 28.20 -24.44 -25.28
C GLY A 345 28.67 -25.71 -24.54
N ASP A 346 28.06 -26.86 -24.78
CA ASP A 346 28.50 -28.15 -24.24
C ASP A 346 29.79 -28.67 -24.91
N ASP A 347 29.93 -28.48 -26.23
CA ASP A 347 31.18 -28.75 -26.96
C ASP A 347 32.29 -27.77 -26.56
N TYR A 348 32.01 -26.46 -26.57
CA TYR A 348 33.03 -25.42 -26.54
C TYR A 348 33.37 -24.86 -25.16
N ALA A 349 32.42 -24.87 -24.22
CA ALA A 349 32.61 -24.38 -22.85
C ALA A 349 32.28 -25.42 -21.77
N GLY A 350 31.79 -26.61 -22.15
CA GLY A 350 31.38 -27.67 -21.23
C GLY A 350 30.15 -27.31 -20.38
N LEU A 351 29.27 -26.44 -20.89
CA LEU A 351 28.08 -25.96 -20.18
C LEU A 351 27.08 -27.10 -19.90
N LEU A 352 26.18 -26.85 -18.96
CA LEU A 352 24.96 -27.60 -18.70
C LEU A 352 23.97 -26.62 -18.08
N PRO A 353 22.80 -26.37 -18.69
CA PRO A 353 21.85 -25.41 -18.13
C PRO A 353 21.33 -25.84 -16.75
N ARG A 354 21.22 -24.86 -15.86
CA ARG A 354 20.80 -25.00 -14.46
C ARG A 354 19.52 -25.79 -14.30
N LYS A 355 18.48 -25.50 -15.11
CA LYS A 355 17.22 -26.27 -15.16
C LYS A 355 17.51 -27.77 -15.25
N TYR A 356 18.34 -28.19 -16.20
CA TYR A 356 18.59 -29.61 -16.45
C TYR A 356 19.54 -30.22 -15.42
N ARG A 357 20.53 -29.48 -14.90
CA ARG A 357 21.34 -29.95 -13.77
C ARG A 357 20.46 -30.27 -12.56
N LEU A 358 19.60 -29.34 -12.14
CA LEU A 358 18.72 -29.51 -10.98
C LEU A 358 17.69 -30.64 -11.19
N LEU A 359 17.16 -30.81 -12.40
CA LEU A 359 16.30 -31.95 -12.72
C LEU A 359 17.06 -33.29 -12.70
N GLY A 360 18.30 -33.34 -13.21
CA GLY A 360 19.16 -34.51 -13.14
C GLY A 360 19.50 -34.92 -11.71
N GLU A 361 19.86 -33.94 -10.87
CA GLU A 361 20.08 -34.14 -9.42
C GLU A 361 18.82 -34.64 -8.71
N ARG A 362 17.65 -34.06 -9.01
CA ARG A 362 16.36 -34.39 -8.37
C ARG A 362 15.80 -35.76 -8.78
N PHE A 363 16.04 -36.22 -10.01
CA PHE A 363 15.56 -37.51 -10.52
C PHE A 363 16.63 -38.60 -10.60
N GLY A 364 17.89 -38.31 -10.24
CA GLY A 364 19.00 -39.27 -10.25
C GLY A 364 19.50 -39.66 -11.65
N LEU A 365 19.36 -38.76 -12.64
CA LEU A 365 19.71 -39.03 -14.04
C LEU A 365 21.09 -38.43 -14.38
N GLU A 366 22.01 -39.25 -14.89
CA GLU A 366 23.30 -38.78 -15.41
C GLU A 366 23.12 -38.17 -16.81
N ILE A 367 23.54 -36.90 -16.97
CA ILE A 367 23.37 -36.16 -18.24
C ILE A 367 24.62 -36.31 -19.10
N PRO A 368 24.53 -36.88 -20.31
CA PRO A 368 25.69 -37.10 -21.19
C PRO A 368 26.41 -35.79 -21.51
N ARG A 369 27.75 -35.81 -21.48
CA ARG A 369 28.60 -34.66 -21.81
C ARG A 369 29.33 -34.87 -23.14
N SER A 370 29.47 -33.80 -23.92
CA SER A 370 30.30 -33.82 -25.13
C SER A 370 31.74 -34.21 -24.83
N LYS A 371 32.36 -34.88 -25.80
CA LYS A 371 33.76 -35.35 -25.79
C LYS A 371 34.57 -34.74 -26.94
N VAL A 372 34.03 -33.72 -27.64
CA VAL A 372 34.65 -33.12 -28.84
C VAL A 372 35.90 -32.30 -28.50
N LEU A 373 35.94 -31.64 -27.34
CA LEU A 373 37.09 -30.89 -26.84
C LEU A 373 37.46 -31.30 -25.41
N LEU A 374 38.75 -31.17 -25.08
CA LEU A 374 39.26 -31.39 -23.72
C LEU A 374 38.79 -30.26 -22.78
N LYS A 375 38.47 -30.62 -21.52
CA LYS A 375 38.01 -29.68 -20.48
C LYS A 375 38.92 -28.46 -20.29
N GLU A 376 40.23 -28.63 -20.47
CA GLU A 376 41.24 -27.57 -20.44
C GLU A 376 41.03 -26.51 -21.51
N ARG A 377 40.73 -26.93 -22.76
CA ARG A 377 40.41 -26.02 -23.86
C ARG A 377 39.04 -25.36 -23.66
N GLN A 378 38.08 -26.10 -23.10
CA GLN A 378 36.75 -25.57 -22.79
C GLN A 378 36.77 -24.42 -21.76
N LYS A 379 37.71 -24.48 -20.80
CA LYS A 379 37.84 -23.45 -19.75
C LYS A 379 38.04 -22.04 -20.33
N GLY A 380 38.84 -21.89 -21.40
CA GLY A 380 39.09 -20.59 -22.02
C GLY A 380 37.81 -19.93 -22.58
N CYS A 381 36.96 -20.72 -23.25
CA CYS A 381 35.67 -20.23 -23.76
C CYS A 381 34.69 -19.95 -22.61
N ARG A 382 34.63 -20.81 -21.59
CA ARG A 382 33.78 -20.59 -20.40
C ARG A 382 34.11 -19.29 -19.70
N ASN A 383 35.39 -19.00 -19.46
CA ASN A 383 35.82 -17.76 -18.82
C ASN A 383 35.33 -16.52 -19.60
N LEU A 384 35.53 -16.48 -20.93
CA LEU A 384 35.06 -15.36 -21.76
C LEU A 384 33.54 -15.14 -21.68
N LEU A 385 32.75 -16.22 -21.57
CA LEU A 385 31.30 -16.15 -21.42
C LEU A 385 30.88 -15.68 -20.02
N GLY A 386 31.63 -16.05 -18.96
CA GLY A 386 31.43 -15.53 -17.60
C GLY A 386 31.82 -14.06 -17.46
N ASP A 387 32.90 -13.64 -18.11
CA ASP A 387 33.31 -12.22 -18.20
C ASP A 387 32.23 -11.38 -18.91
N TYR A 388 31.65 -11.92 -20.00
CA TYR A 388 30.53 -11.31 -20.71
C TYR A 388 29.27 -11.22 -19.85
N PHE A 389 28.88 -12.30 -19.16
CA PHE A 389 27.74 -12.28 -18.23
C PHE A 389 27.95 -11.30 -17.08
N SER A 390 29.18 -11.18 -16.57
CA SER A 390 29.56 -10.17 -15.55
C SER A 390 29.49 -8.72 -16.06
N SER A 391 29.57 -8.50 -17.38
CA SER A 391 29.31 -7.21 -18.02
C SER A 391 27.81 -6.95 -18.14
N LEU A 392 27.06 -7.95 -18.62
CA LEU A 392 25.60 -7.92 -18.77
C LEU A 392 24.88 -7.62 -17.45
N CYS A 393 25.34 -8.22 -16.35
CA CYS A 393 24.83 -7.96 -15.01
C CYS A 393 24.94 -6.48 -14.61
N LYS A 394 26.04 -5.80 -14.96
CA LYS A 394 26.26 -4.37 -14.65
C LYS A 394 25.35 -3.47 -15.48
N HIS A 395 25.15 -3.80 -16.75
CA HIS A 395 24.18 -3.14 -17.63
C HIS A 395 22.76 -3.27 -17.04
N LEU A 396 22.34 -4.48 -16.67
CA LEU A 396 21.02 -4.75 -16.11
C LEU A 396 20.75 -4.01 -14.77
N ILE A 397 21.74 -3.94 -13.87
CA ILE A 397 21.64 -3.17 -12.62
C ILE A 397 21.55 -1.66 -12.92
N THR A 398 22.29 -1.18 -13.93
CA THR A 398 22.29 0.24 -14.34
C THR A 398 20.93 0.64 -14.90
N ASP A 399 20.37 -0.17 -15.81
CA ASP A 399 19.04 0.06 -16.39
C ASP A 399 17.93 -0.06 -15.34
N HIS A 400 18.00 -1.03 -14.43
CA HIS A 400 17.07 -1.12 -13.29
C HIS A 400 17.07 0.18 -12.46
N LYS A 401 18.27 0.70 -12.14
CA LYS A 401 18.42 1.96 -11.39
C LYS A 401 17.91 3.17 -12.17
N ASN A 402 18.17 3.24 -13.48
CA ASN A 402 17.67 4.31 -14.34
C ASN A 402 16.13 4.30 -14.42
N LEU A 403 15.54 3.12 -14.61
CA LEU A 403 14.10 2.90 -14.63
C LEU A 403 13.45 3.32 -13.31
N LYS A 404 14.04 2.92 -12.16
CA LYS A 404 13.55 3.34 -10.82
C LYS A 404 13.69 4.84 -10.57
N ASN A 405 14.72 5.49 -11.11
CA ASN A 405 14.83 6.95 -11.07
C ASN A 405 13.72 7.63 -11.90
N MET A 406 13.41 7.11 -13.09
CA MET A 406 12.32 7.60 -13.93
C MET A 406 10.95 7.39 -13.26
N GLU A 407 10.70 6.25 -12.62
CA GLU A 407 9.48 6.02 -11.81
C GLU A 407 9.33 7.08 -10.72
N LYS A 408 10.40 7.36 -9.95
CA LYS A 408 10.38 8.38 -8.88
C LYS A 408 10.15 9.79 -9.42
N GLN A 409 10.77 10.15 -10.55
CA GLN A 409 10.58 11.45 -11.20
C GLN A 409 9.16 11.61 -11.77
N ASN A 410 8.64 10.59 -12.45
CA ASN A 410 7.27 10.57 -12.98
C ASN A 410 6.25 10.63 -11.84
N ARG A 411 6.46 9.88 -10.74
CA ARG A 411 5.59 9.92 -9.55
C ARG A 411 5.65 11.26 -8.83
N LYS A 412 6.83 11.89 -8.69
CA LYS A 412 6.95 13.27 -8.17
C LYS A 412 6.20 14.26 -9.05
N THR A 413 6.33 14.15 -10.38
CA THR A 413 5.63 15.01 -11.35
C THR A 413 4.12 14.87 -11.23
N LEU A 414 3.61 13.63 -11.20
CA LEU A 414 2.20 13.32 -11.05
C LEU A 414 1.62 13.88 -9.73
N LEU A 415 2.37 13.79 -8.63
CA LEU A 415 1.99 14.35 -7.34
C LEU A 415 2.00 15.90 -7.31
N THR A 416 2.90 16.57 -8.05
CA THR A 416 3.00 18.04 -8.03
C THR A 416 2.17 18.75 -9.10
N LYS A 417 1.89 18.11 -10.24
CA LYS A 417 1.12 18.69 -11.35
C LYS A 417 -0.29 18.09 -11.47
N GLY A 418 -0.56 16.92 -10.88
CA GLY A 418 -1.84 16.20 -10.99
C GLY A 418 -1.89 15.22 -12.17
N GLU A 419 -1.05 15.43 -13.17
CA GLU A 419 -0.97 14.62 -14.39
C GLU A 419 0.49 14.36 -14.83
N LEU A 420 0.66 13.58 -15.90
CA LEU A 420 1.95 13.25 -16.48
C LEU A 420 1.87 13.35 -18.01
N SER A 421 2.66 14.27 -18.58
CA SER A 421 2.75 14.47 -20.05
C SER A 421 2.99 13.15 -20.79
N CYS A 422 2.28 12.98 -21.92
CA CYS A 422 2.37 11.81 -22.79
C CYS A 422 3.81 11.44 -23.15
N GLU A 423 4.68 12.43 -23.40
CA GLU A 423 6.08 12.15 -23.75
C GLU A 423 6.86 11.49 -22.59
N ARG A 424 6.63 11.92 -21.33
CA ARG A 424 7.25 11.30 -20.15
C ARG A 424 6.74 9.87 -19.91
N LYS A 425 5.49 9.60 -20.30
CA LYS A 425 4.89 8.27 -20.27
C LYS A 425 5.48 7.37 -21.35
N GLU A 426 5.51 7.81 -22.61
CA GLU A 426 6.07 7.05 -23.74
C GLU A 426 7.55 6.72 -23.55
N ARG A 427 8.37 7.70 -23.12
CA ARG A 427 9.80 7.47 -22.79
C ARG A 427 9.98 6.43 -21.67
N TYR A 428 9.09 6.40 -20.67
CA TYR A 428 9.13 5.39 -19.61
C TYR A 428 8.68 4.01 -20.12
N GLU A 429 7.63 3.94 -20.92
CA GLU A 429 7.15 2.68 -21.50
C GLU A 429 8.19 2.07 -22.46
N GLU A 430 8.92 2.87 -23.24
CA GLU A 430 10.05 2.38 -24.05
C GLU A 430 11.19 1.82 -23.17
N ALA A 431 11.63 2.59 -22.16
CA ALA A 431 12.68 2.16 -21.23
C ALA A 431 12.29 0.87 -20.50
N TYR A 432 11.05 0.77 -20.00
CA TYR A 432 10.50 -0.43 -19.36
C TYR A 432 10.50 -1.63 -20.32
N ASN A 433 10.02 -1.45 -21.55
CA ASN A 433 10.00 -2.52 -22.56
C ASN A 433 11.40 -2.98 -22.96
N ASN A 434 12.40 -2.10 -22.98
CA ASN A 434 13.79 -2.48 -23.26
C ASN A 434 14.44 -3.19 -22.08
N TYR A 435 14.23 -2.70 -20.85
CA TYR A 435 14.64 -3.39 -19.62
C TYR A 435 14.06 -4.81 -19.52
N GLN A 436 12.78 -5.02 -19.82
CA GLN A 436 12.14 -6.34 -19.77
C GLN A 436 12.74 -7.33 -20.79
N LYS A 437 13.11 -6.86 -22.00
CA LYS A 437 13.83 -7.68 -23.00
C LYS A 437 15.24 -8.04 -22.50
N LEU A 438 15.94 -7.09 -21.87
CA LEU A 438 17.28 -7.29 -21.32
C LEU A 438 17.26 -8.28 -20.14
N TYR A 439 16.34 -8.09 -19.19
CA TYR A 439 16.15 -8.94 -18.01
C TYR A 439 15.84 -10.39 -18.40
N SER A 440 14.82 -10.62 -19.24
CA SER A 440 14.45 -11.96 -19.70
C SER A 440 15.56 -12.63 -20.53
N SER A 441 16.29 -11.90 -21.37
CA SER A 441 17.45 -12.42 -22.10
C SER A 441 18.62 -12.78 -21.16
N SER A 442 18.83 -11.99 -20.10
CA SER A 442 19.85 -12.23 -19.08
C SER A 442 19.54 -13.47 -18.25
N GLN A 443 18.27 -13.67 -17.86
CA GLN A 443 17.82 -14.90 -17.19
C GLN A 443 18.07 -16.16 -18.03
N VAL A 444 17.81 -16.11 -19.34
CA VAL A 444 18.08 -17.24 -20.24
C VAL A 444 19.57 -17.52 -20.36
N LEU A 445 20.44 -16.50 -20.39
CA LEU A 445 21.89 -16.73 -20.38
C LEU A 445 22.39 -17.25 -19.03
N ALA A 446 21.85 -16.76 -17.92
CA ALA A 446 22.15 -17.23 -16.56
C ALA A 446 21.84 -18.73 -16.40
N ASP A 447 20.65 -19.18 -16.79
CA ASP A 447 20.28 -20.60 -16.79
C ASP A 447 21.27 -21.43 -17.62
N ILE A 448 21.63 -20.99 -18.83
CA ILE A 448 22.54 -21.74 -19.72
C ILE A 448 23.98 -21.82 -19.18
N LEU A 449 24.45 -20.78 -18.47
CA LEU A 449 25.77 -20.76 -17.85
C LEU A 449 25.82 -21.43 -16.46
N ASP A 450 24.65 -21.61 -15.82
CA ASP A 450 24.47 -22.01 -14.40
C ASP A 450 24.95 -20.96 -13.38
N GLU A 451 24.99 -19.69 -13.81
CA GLU A 451 25.35 -18.53 -12.99
C GLU A 451 24.11 -17.92 -12.31
N ASP A 452 24.32 -17.19 -11.21
CA ASP A 452 23.23 -16.50 -10.50
C ASP A 452 22.88 -15.14 -11.12
N MET A 453 21.60 -14.80 -11.06
CA MET A 453 21.08 -13.50 -11.48
C MET A 453 21.42 -12.47 -10.38
N PRO A 454 22.04 -11.31 -10.69
CA PRO A 454 22.42 -10.31 -9.68
C PRO A 454 21.24 -9.82 -8.84
N GLU A 455 21.47 -9.61 -7.55
CA GLU A 455 20.52 -8.93 -6.67
C GLU A 455 20.21 -7.53 -7.22
N LEU A 456 18.95 -7.33 -7.63
CA LEU A 456 18.45 -6.03 -8.05
C LEU A 456 18.16 -5.21 -6.78
N PRO A 457 18.70 -3.98 -6.63
CA PRO A 457 18.44 -3.18 -5.45
C PRO A 457 16.95 -2.88 -5.29
N GLU A 458 16.35 -3.42 -4.23
CA GLU A 458 15.10 -2.88 -3.70
C GLU A 458 15.38 -1.48 -3.11
N ASP A 459 14.37 -0.61 -3.14
CA ASP A 459 14.50 0.73 -2.59
C ASP A 459 14.48 0.67 -1.04
N GLU A 460 15.67 0.72 -0.43
CA GLU A 460 15.82 1.16 0.97
C GLU A 460 15.33 2.60 1.10
N THR A 461 14.04 2.75 1.38
CA THR A 461 13.42 4.00 1.83
C THR A 461 13.96 4.31 3.22
N LYS A 462 15.02 5.13 3.28
CA LYS A 462 15.60 5.53 4.56
C LYS A 462 14.69 6.54 5.23
N ASP A 463 14.09 6.10 6.34
CA ASP A 463 13.22 6.86 7.23
C ASP A 463 14.00 7.93 8.03
N ASP A 464 14.71 8.82 7.33
CA ASP A 464 15.69 9.78 7.88
C ASP A 464 15.20 11.25 7.79
N ASP A 465 13.92 11.47 7.49
CA ASP A 465 13.17 12.70 7.80
C ASP A 465 11.79 12.31 8.35
N GLY A 466 11.26 13.07 9.30
CA GLY A 466 10.04 12.75 10.07
C GLY A 466 8.73 12.93 9.30
N GLY A 467 8.77 12.84 7.97
CA GLY A 467 7.64 13.03 7.07
C GLY A 467 6.88 11.74 6.76
N PHE A 468 5.64 11.90 6.32
CA PHE A 468 4.75 10.83 5.84
C PHE A 468 5.45 9.93 4.80
N ASP A 469 5.63 8.63 5.06
CA ASP A 469 6.21 7.72 4.06
C ASP A 469 5.29 7.58 2.84
N ILE A 470 5.73 8.20 1.75
CA ILE A 470 5.07 8.21 0.45
C ILE A 470 5.25 6.86 -0.29
N TYR A 471 6.22 6.03 0.08
CA TYR A 471 6.69 4.92 -0.75
C TYR A 471 5.93 3.61 -0.56
N ASN A 472 5.40 3.28 0.63
CA ASN A 472 4.71 2.00 0.82
C ASN A 472 3.35 2.09 1.57
N PRO A 473 2.26 2.47 0.86
CA PRO A 473 0.94 2.63 1.49
C PRO A 473 0.37 1.33 2.09
N LEU A 474 0.80 0.16 1.62
CA LEU A 474 0.32 -1.13 2.16
C LEU A 474 0.98 -1.47 3.51
N LYS A 475 2.22 -1.03 3.74
CA LYS A 475 2.97 -1.30 4.99
C LYS A 475 2.47 -0.43 6.15
N ASN A 476 2.07 0.80 5.85
CA ASN A 476 1.53 1.73 6.84
C ASN A 476 0.11 1.36 7.31
N LEU A 477 -0.64 0.55 6.56
CA LEU A 477 -1.99 0.09 6.91
C LEU A 477 -2.06 -0.78 8.18
N GLU A 478 -0.96 -1.45 8.58
CA GLU A 478 -0.94 -2.26 9.81
C GLU A 478 -0.55 -1.48 11.08
N PHE A 479 0.07 -0.30 10.96
CA PHE A 479 0.71 0.38 12.10
C PHE A 479 0.42 1.89 12.25
N GLN A 480 -0.18 2.56 11.27
CA GLN A 480 -0.57 3.97 11.40
C GLN A 480 -2.05 4.12 11.81
N TYR A 481 -2.30 5.06 12.73
CA TYR A 481 -3.63 5.40 13.23
C TYR A 481 -4.44 6.18 12.17
N GLU A 482 -5.74 5.88 12.07
CA GLU A 482 -6.72 6.64 11.26
C GLU A 482 -6.93 8.12 11.69
N GLY A 483 -6.19 8.63 12.69
CA GLY A 483 -6.37 9.97 13.26
C GLY A 483 -5.66 11.08 12.48
N ASP A 484 -4.34 11.00 12.37
CA ASP A 484 -3.53 12.07 11.76
C ASP A 484 -3.42 11.95 10.23
N THR A 485 -3.74 10.79 9.67
CA THR A 485 -3.83 10.57 8.21
C THR A 485 -5.22 10.89 7.65
N ALA A 486 -6.21 11.18 8.50
CA ALA A 486 -7.52 11.61 8.06
C ALA A 486 -7.49 13.07 7.58
N VAL A 487 -7.95 13.27 6.34
CA VAL A 487 -8.15 14.60 5.73
C VAL A 487 -9.09 15.48 6.57
N TRP A 488 -9.96 14.85 7.36
CA TRP A 488 -10.94 15.46 8.26
C TRP A 488 -10.57 15.22 9.72
N GLU A 489 -10.92 16.15 10.62
CA GLU A 489 -10.60 16.05 12.05
C GLU A 489 -11.54 15.12 12.83
N ASP A 490 -12.76 14.94 12.32
CA ASP A 490 -13.81 14.15 12.96
C ASP A 490 -14.80 13.57 11.92
N GLU A 491 -15.64 12.64 12.38
CA GLU A 491 -16.56 11.87 11.52
C GLU A 491 -17.83 12.66 11.12
N GLU A 492 -18.21 13.69 11.87
CA GLU A 492 -19.35 14.58 11.54
C GLU A 492 -18.96 15.55 10.41
N THR A 493 -17.80 16.19 10.53
CA THR A 493 -17.16 17.00 9.49
C THR A 493 -16.93 16.17 8.23
N ARG A 494 -16.39 14.96 8.35
CA ARG A 494 -16.24 14.03 7.22
C ARG A 494 -17.58 13.75 6.54
N THR A 495 -18.63 13.51 7.32
CA THR A 495 -19.99 13.26 6.81
C THR A 495 -20.57 14.49 6.08
N LEU A 496 -20.22 15.70 6.48
CA LEU A 496 -20.66 16.92 5.80
C LEU A 496 -20.06 17.06 4.39
N TYR A 497 -18.80 16.70 4.20
CA TYR A 497 -18.08 16.89 2.92
C TYR A 497 -18.04 15.66 2.00
N GLU A 498 -18.09 14.43 2.53
CA GLU A 498 -17.99 13.20 1.72
C GLU A 498 -19.34 12.48 1.51
N ASN A 499 -20.28 12.60 2.44
CA ASN A 499 -21.58 11.90 2.35
C ASN A 499 -22.65 12.80 1.74
N LEU A 500 -22.64 12.93 0.41
CA LEU A 500 -23.61 13.68 -0.39
C LEU A 500 -24.79 12.78 -0.82
N PRO A 501 -26.02 13.32 -0.96
CA PRO A 501 -27.15 12.57 -1.53
C PRO A 501 -26.91 12.18 -2.99
N ASP A 502 -27.19 10.94 -3.36
CA ASP A 502 -27.17 10.50 -4.76
C ASP A 502 -28.44 10.96 -5.49
N LEU A 503 -28.35 12.10 -6.18
CA LEU A 503 -29.42 12.61 -7.03
C LEU A 503 -29.65 11.75 -8.29
N LYS A 504 -28.65 11.02 -8.81
CA LYS A 504 -28.84 10.16 -10.00
C LYS A 504 -29.61 8.88 -9.67
N ALA A 505 -29.46 8.35 -8.45
CA ALA A 505 -30.25 7.22 -7.98
C ALA A 505 -31.69 7.59 -7.55
N SER A 506 -31.94 8.86 -7.19
CA SER A 506 -33.22 9.32 -6.62
C SER A 506 -34.11 10.12 -7.58
N ILE A 507 -33.62 10.53 -8.75
CA ILE A 507 -34.32 11.42 -9.69
C ILE A 507 -34.39 10.79 -11.11
N PRO A 508 -35.53 10.86 -11.83
CA PRO A 508 -35.65 10.29 -13.17
C PRO A 508 -34.65 10.87 -14.18
N GLY A 509 -33.87 10.01 -14.83
CA GLY A 509 -32.80 10.37 -15.78
C GLY A 509 -33.21 11.10 -17.07
N ILE A 510 -34.45 11.57 -17.17
CA ILE A 510 -34.88 12.56 -18.17
C ILE A 510 -34.44 13.96 -17.73
N LEU A 511 -34.47 14.27 -16.43
CA LEU A 511 -34.30 15.64 -15.89
C LEU A 511 -32.85 16.17 -15.91
N TYR A 512 -31.85 15.33 -16.22
CA TYR A 512 -30.44 15.73 -16.32
C TYR A 512 -29.75 15.32 -17.63
N ARG A 513 -30.45 14.62 -18.54
CA ARG A 513 -29.87 14.12 -19.81
C ARG A 513 -29.42 15.22 -20.76
N GLU A 514 -30.12 16.34 -20.79
CA GLU A 514 -29.78 17.50 -21.63
C GLU A 514 -28.54 18.24 -21.08
N SER A 515 -28.35 18.24 -19.75
CA SER A 515 -27.15 18.78 -19.09
C SER A 515 -25.90 17.94 -19.40
N GLU A 516 -26.00 16.60 -19.31
CA GLU A 516 -24.90 15.67 -19.65
C GLU A 516 -24.49 15.71 -21.14
N ALA A 517 -25.34 16.24 -22.02
CA ALA A 517 -25.03 16.37 -23.45
C ALA A 517 -24.11 17.58 -23.72
N ALA A 518 -24.42 18.74 -23.12
CA ALA A 518 -23.67 19.99 -23.33
C ALA A 518 -22.22 19.92 -22.82
N GLU A 519 -21.96 19.13 -21.78
CA GLU A 519 -20.63 18.99 -21.17
C GLU A 519 -19.60 18.36 -22.12
N LYS A 520 -20.03 17.51 -23.07
CA LYS A 520 -19.13 16.77 -23.98
C LYS A 520 -18.56 17.60 -25.13
N GLU A 521 -19.06 18.82 -25.33
CA GLU A 521 -18.56 19.75 -26.33
C GLU A 521 -17.64 20.82 -25.69
N ALA A 522 -17.91 21.24 -24.46
CA ALA A 522 -17.15 22.30 -23.78
C ALA A 522 -15.73 21.88 -23.33
N VAL A 523 -15.52 20.61 -22.94
CA VAL A 523 -14.25 20.10 -22.37
C VAL A 523 -13.19 19.83 -23.46
N LYS A 524 -13.01 20.77 -24.41
CA LYS A 524 -12.11 20.62 -25.56
C LYS A 524 -11.30 21.85 -25.99
N GLU A 525 -11.67 23.07 -25.58
CA GLU A 525 -11.06 24.30 -26.15
C GLU A 525 -10.49 25.31 -25.13
N GLU A 526 -10.66 25.10 -23.81
CA GLU A 526 -10.07 25.98 -22.78
C GLU A 526 -9.19 25.21 -21.77
N ASP A 527 -7.98 24.80 -22.20
CA ASP A 527 -6.78 24.76 -21.33
C ASP A 527 -5.49 24.59 -22.18
N THR A 528 -5.18 25.58 -23.03
CA THR A 528 -3.92 25.64 -23.79
C THR A 528 -3.28 27.03 -23.77
N SER A 529 -3.18 27.64 -22.58
CA SER A 529 -2.41 28.88 -22.39
C SER A 529 -1.98 29.11 -20.93
N LEU A 530 -1.01 28.33 -20.43
CA LEU A 530 -0.01 28.69 -19.39
C LEU A 530 0.90 27.49 -19.02
N GLU A 531 1.40 26.75 -20.03
CA GLU A 531 2.42 25.71 -19.85
C GLU A 531 3.78 26.14 -20.41
N GLU A 532 4.65 26.68 -19.55
CA GLU A 532 6.11 26.53 -19.57
C GLU A 532 6.65 27.07 -18.22
N ASP A 533 7.92 26.80 -17.87
CA ASP A 533 8.58 27.15 -16.60
C ASP A 533 7.90 26.68 -15.29
N LEU A 534 8.09 25.41 -14.90
CA LEU A 534 7.82 24.94 -13.52
C LEU A 534 8.46 23.56 -13.16
N ASP A 535 9.76 23.38 -13.45
CA ASP A 535 10.50 22.11 -13.20
C ASP A 535 11.69 22.20 -12.21
N SER A 536 11.74 23.25 -11.38
CA SER A 536 12.44 23.24 -10.08
C SER A 536 11.72 24.15 -9.08
N LEU A 537 11.64 23.73 -7.82
CA LEU A 537 11.03 24.49 -6.73
C LEU A 537 11.80 24.26 -5.44
N ASP A 538 12.96 24.91 -5.32
CA ASP A 538 13.50 25.25 -4.00
C ASP A 538 12.93 26.59 -3.50
N ILE A 539 13.07 26.85 -2.21
CA ILE A 539 12.53 28.05 -1.54
C ILE A 539 13.02 29.35 -2.20
N GLU A 540 14.29 29.38 -2.62
CA GLU A 540 14.90 30.53 -3.27
C GLU A 540 14.41 30.75 -4.71
N ASP A 541 13.91 29.71 -5.39
CA ASP A 541 13.39 29.82 -6.75
C ASP A 541 12.04 30.55 -6.74
N VAL A 542 11.17 30.24 -5.77
CA VAL A 542 9.88 30.91 -5.58
C VAL A 542 10.07 32.39 -5.28
N GLU A 543 11.05 32.75 -4.45
CA GLU A 543 11.35 34.16 -4.16
C GLU A 543 11.91 34.88 -5.41
N ARG A 544 12.75 34.20 -6.22
CA ARG A 544 13.26 34.74 -7.51
C ARG A 544 12.17 34.89 -8.58
N GLU A 545 11.21 33.97 -8.71
CA GLU A 545 10.03 34.13 -9.59
C GLU A 545 9.21 35.37 -9.22
N MET A 546 8.98 35.57 -7.91
CA MET A 546 8.20 36.70 -7.41
C MET A 546 8.94 38.03 -7.61
N GLU A 547 10.27 38.03 -7.59
CA GLU A 547 11.09 39.21 -7.82
C GLU A 547 11.23 39.57 -9.31
N THR A 548 11.28 38.59 -10.22
CA THR A 548 11.27 38.88 -11.68
C THR A 548 9.90 39.37 -12.16
N GLN A 549 8.79 38.79 -11.69
CA GLN A 549 7.45 39.31 -11.97
C GLN A 549 7.27 40.76 -11.50
N ARG A 550 7.85 41.11 -10.36
CA ARG A 550 7.84 42.49 -9.84
C ARG A 550 8.60 43.47 -10.73
N GLN A 551 9.75 43.08 -11.27
CA GLN A 551 10.54 43.92 -12.18
C GLN A 551 9.81 44.21 -13.50
N LEU A 552 9.04 43.24 -14.02
CA LEU A 552 8.17 43.43 -15.19
C LEU A 552 7.03 44.42 -14.90
N GLU A 553 6.33 44.23 -13.76
CA GLU A 553 5.25 45.13 -13.34
C GLU A 553 5.71 46.56 -13.00
N GLU A 554 6.97 46.76 -12.61
CA GLU A 554 7.55 48.08 -12.34
C GLU A 554 7.99 48.80 -13.64
N GLN A 555 8.25 48.08 -14.74
CA GLN A 555 8.44 48.68 -16.07
C GLN A 555 7.13 49.22 -16.65
N GLU A 556 6.03 48.44 -16.65
CA GLU A 556 4.73 48.87 -17.20
C GLU A 556 4.16 50.13 -16.52
N LYS A 557 4.41 50.30 -15.21
CA LYS A 557 3.92 51.46 -14.44
C LYS A 557 4.67 52.77 -14.72
N SER A 558 5.73 52.75 -15.53
CA SER A 558 6.55 53.93 -15.83
C SER A 558 5.98 54.84 -16.92
N ASP A 559 5.06 54.36 -17.76
CA ASP A 559 4.72 54.99 -19.05
C ASP A 559 3.37 55.76 -19.09
N GLN A 560 2.62 55.86 -17.97
CA GLN A 560 1.40 56.67 -17.90
C GLN A 560 1.25 57.44 -16.57
N GLY A 561 1.25 58.78 -16.62
CA GLY A 561 1.30 59.64 -15.45
C GLY A 561 0.24 60.74 -15.34
N SER A 562 -0.88 60.44 -14.66
CA SER A 562 -1.71 61.39 -13.86
C SER A 562 -2.45 62.54 -14.57
N PRO A 563 -3.29 63.35 -13.88
CA PRO A 563 -4.31 63.01 -12.88
C PRO A 563 -5.71 63.61 -13.18
N GLY A 564 -6.79 63.10 -12.59
CA GLY A 564 -8.14 63.71 -12.70
C GLY A 564 -9.11 63.27 -11.61
N ALA A 565 -9.59 64.20 -10.78
CA ALA A 565 -10.36 63.91 -9.55
C ALA A 565 -11.88 63.88 -9.74
N LYS A 566 -12.57 63.07 -8.93
CA LYS A 566 -13.43 63.57 -7.82
C LYS A 566 -14.03 62.43 -6.97
N GLU A 567 -14.28 62.75 -5.71
CA GLU A 567 -15.01 61.89 -4.77
C GLU A 567 -16.53 62.05 -4.94
N GLY A 568 -17.27 60.97 -4.67
CA GLY A 568 -18.73 60.96 -4.58
C GLY A 568 -19.20 59.67 -3.92
N ALA A 569 -19.81 59.77 -2.74
CA ALA A 569 -20.29 58.60 -2.00
C ALA A 569 -21.61 58.09 -2.61
N VAL A 570 -21.63 56.81 -3.01
CA VAL A 570 -22.80 56.08 -3.52
C VAL A 570 -22.99 54.81 -2.69
N LYS A 571 -24.23 54.33 -2.57
CA LYS A 571 -24.64 53.29 -1.62
C LYS A 571 -24.16 51.89 -2.02
N GLU A 572 -24.10 50.99 -1.04
CA GLU A 572 -23.50 49.65 -1.17
C GLU A 572 -24.22 48.68 -2.14
N GLU A 573 -25.42 49.02 -2.65
CA GLU A 573 -26.28 48.06 -3.36
C GLU A 573 -25.96 47.90 -4.87
N GLU A 574 -25.56 48.97 -5.59
CA GLU A 574 -25.39 48.93 -7.06
C GLU A 574 -24.11 48.22 -7.55
N THR A 575 -23.10 48.04 -6.68
CA THR A 575 -21.76 47.58 -7.14
C THR A 575 -21.68 46.09 -7.47
N THR A 576 -22.64 45.26 -7.01
CA THR A 576 -22.64 43.82 -7.30
C THR A 576 -23.20 43.49 -8.69
N GLU A 577 -23.99 44.40 -9.29
CA GLU A 577 -24.60 44.16 -10.61
C GLU A 577 -23.60 44.27 -11.77
N GLN A 578 -22.52 45.06 -11.62
CA GLN A 578 -21.57 45.32 -12.71
C GLN A 578 -20.70 44.11 -13.12
N LEU A 579 -20.74 43.01 -12.37
CA LEU A 579 -20.11 41.73 -12.72
C LEU A 579 -21.09 40.69 -13.27
N LEU A 580 -22.39 41.02 -13.36
CA LEU A 580 -23.43 40.13 -13.85
C LEU A 580 -23.80 40.48 -15.30
N PRO A 581 -23.85 39.51 -16.23
CA PRO A 581 -24.34 39.78 -17.59
C PRO A 581 -25.78 40.35 -17.55
N PRO A 582 -26.09 41.39 -18.35
CA PRO A 582 -27.45 41.91 -18.42
C PRO A 582 -28.41 40.82 -18.88
N VAL A 583 -29.59 40.77 -18.27
CA VAL A 583 -30.63 39.81 -18.66
C VAL A 583 -31.30 40.34 -19.92
N VAL A 584 -31.20 39.58 -21.02
CA VAL A 584 -32.11 39.74 -22.15
C VAL A 584 -33.41 39.06 -21.76
N GLU A 585 -34.45 39.84 -21.49
CA GLU A 585 -35.79 39.31 -21.23
C GLU A 585 -36.49 39.05 -22.57
N ASP A 586 -36.28 37.85 -23.12
CA ASP A 586 -37.13 37.30 -24.19
C ASP A 586 -38.46 36.86 -23.55
N ASP A 587 -39.50 37.69 -23.68
CA ASP A 587 -40.84 37.42 -23.15
C ASP A 587 -41.60 36.40 -24.02
N GLU A 588 -41.87 35.20 -23.47
CA GLU A 588 -43.00 34.36 -23.87
C GLU A 588 -43.92 34.10 -22.67
N ASP A 589 -45.19 34.49 -22.81
CA ASP A 589 -46.10 34.81 -21.70
C ASP A 589 -46.80 33.58 -21.07
N THR A 590 -46.00 32.63 -20.57
CA THR A 590 -46.49 31.42 -19.86
C THR A 590 -45.78 31.12 -18.53
N GLY A 591 -44.70 31.86 -18.19
CA GLY A 591 -43.83 31.55 -17.05
C GLY A 591 -44.19 32.15 -15.67
N SER A 592 -45.19 33.05 -15.60
CA SER A 592 -45.44 33.93 -14.43
C SER A 592 -45.50 33.20 -13.07
N LEU A 593 -46.29 32.13 -12.96
CA LEU A 593 -46.44 31.41 -11.69
C LEU A 593 -45.16 30.68 -11.27
N MET A 594 -44.40 30.10 -12.22
CA MET A 594 -43.11 29.46 -11.93
C MET A 594 -42.03 30.48 -11.53
N LYS A 595 -42.04 31.69 -12.10
CA LYS A 595 -41.15 32.80 -11.71
C LYS A 595 -41.35 33.15 -10.23
N ILE A 596 -42.60 33.36 -9.81
CA ILE A 596 -42.97 33.65 -8.41
C ILE A 596 -42.61 32.49 -7.47
N GLN A 597 -42.91 31.25 -7.85
CA GLN A 597 -42.58 30.07 -7.04
C GLN A 597 -41.07 29.88 -6.87
N PHE A 598 -40.27 30.08 -7.93
CA PHE A 598 -38.81 30.00 -7.84
C PHE A 598 -38.21 31.16 -7.03
N GLU A 599 -38.77 32.37 -7.12
CA GLU A 599 -38.33 33.52 -6.32
C GLU A 599 -38.64 33.31 -4.81
N ALA A 600 -39.78 32.71 -4.47
CA ALA A 600 -40.09 32.28 -3.10
C ALA A 600 -39.15 31.15 -2.62
N TYR A 601 -38.85 30.16 -3.48
CA TYR A 601 -37.87 29.12 -3.18
C TYR A 601 -36.47 29.71 -2.91
N ALA A 602 -35.99 30.64 -3.75
CA ALA A 602 -34.71 31.30 -3.57
C ALA A 602 -34.63 32.12 -2.27
N GLN A 603 -35.74 32.75 -1.86
CA GLN A 603 -35.86 33.43 -0.56
C GLN A 603 -35.85 32.47 0.64
N SER A 604 -36.11 31.17 0.44
CA SER A 604 -36.02 30.16 1.51
C SER A 604 -34.60 29.67 1.79
N LEU A 605 -33.68 29.71 0.80
CA LEU A 605 -32.31 29.20 0.92
C LEU A 605 -31.52 29.73 2.15
N PRO A 606 -31.62 31.02 2.56
CA PRO A 606 -30.93 31.52 3.76
C PRO A 606 -31.43 30.94 5.10
N THR A 607 -32.50 30.13 5.07
CA THR A 607 -33.05 29.39 6.22
C THR A 607 -32.58 27.94 6.29
N CYS A 608 -31.93 27.41 5.24
CA CYS A 608 -31.44 26.03 5.14
C CYS A 608 -30.14 25.80 5.93
N VAL A 609 -30.13 26.17 7.22
CA VAL A 609 -28.96 26.17 8.13
C VAL A 609 -28.57 24.79 8.69
N ASN A 610 -28.96 23.69 8.03
CA ASN A 610 -28.51 22.35 8.37
C ASN A 610 -28.53 21.41 7.15
N ARG A 611 -27.78 20.31 7.27
CA ARG A 611 -27.61 19.28 6.22
C ARG A 611 -28.94 18.78 5.66
N ASP A 612 -29.86 18.37 6.53
CA ASP A 612 -31.10 17.70 6.12
C ASP A 612 -32.15 18.67 5.53
N LEU A 613 -31.96 19.99 5.70
CA LEU A 613 -32.73 21.02 4.99
C LEU A 613 -32.11 21.34 3.63
N ILE A 614 -30.79 21.54 3.56
CA ILE A 614 -30.14 21.91 2.30
C ILE A 614 -30.14 20.76 1.28
N ASP A 615 -30.03 19.51 1.74
CA ASP A 615 -30.16 18.32 0.89
C ASP A 615 -31.59 18.18 0.31
N LYS A 616 -32.62 18.51 1.10
CA LYS A 616 -34.02 18.55 0.62
C LYS A 616 -34.23 19.67 -0.39
N ALA A 617 -33.67 20.85 -0.15
CA ALA A 617 -33.72 21.96 -1.10
C ALA A 617 -33.07 21.57 -2.44
N ALA A 618 -31.93 20.86 -2.44
CA ALA A 618 -31.28 20.38 -3.66
C ALA A 618 -32.17 19.40 -4.46
N ILE A 619 -32.86 18.49 -3.77
CA ILE A 619 -33.85 17.58 -4.39
C ILE A 619 -35.04 18.38 -4.94
N GLU A 620 -35.58 19.33 -4.16
CA GLU A 620 -36.72 20.16 -4.54
C GLU A 620 -36.42 21.02 -5.78
N PHE A 621 -35.24 21.66 -5.83
CA PHE A 621 -34.79 22.40 -7.01
C PHE A 621 -34.68 21.48 -8.23
N CYS A 622 -34.08 20.29 -8.08
CA CYS A 622 -33.87 19.38 -9.20
C CYS A 622 -35.19 18.81 -9.75
N MET A 623 -36.18 18.55 -8.88
CA MET A 623 -37.51 18.06 -9.28
C MET A 623 -38.43 19.16 -9.85
N ASN A 624 -38.48 20.34 -9.21
CA ASN A 624 -39.53 21.34 -9.45
C ASN A 624 -39.07 22.56 -10.26
N TYR A 625 -37.79 22.90 -10.23
CA TYR A 625 -37.30 24.22 -10.68
C TYR A 625 -36.12 24.18 -11.66
N ASN A 626 -35.59 23.01 -12.00
CA ASN A 626 -34.44 22.83 -12.88
C ASN A 626 -34.73 23.28 -14.34
N THR A 627 -34.38 24.53 -14.65
CA THR A 627 -34.38 25.09 -16.01
C THR A 627 -33.10 25.90 -16.24
N LYS A 628 -32.65 26.04 -17.50
CA LYS A 628 -31.43 26.81 -17.84
C LYS A 628 -31.46 28.27 -17.34
N ASN A 629 -32.65 28.88 -17.26
CA ASN A 629 -32.82 30.22 -16.69
C ASN A 629 -32.74 30.20 -15.15
N ASN A 630 -33.47 29.28 -14.50
CA ASN A 630 -33.47 29.16 -13.04
C ASN A 630 -32.09 28.75 -12.49
N ARG A 631 -31.30 27.94 -13.20
CA ARG A 631 -29.91 27.63 -12.82
C ARG A 631 -29.03 28.88 -12.80
N LYS A 632 -29.13 29.77 -13.79
CA LYS A 632 -28.44 31.07 -13.78
C LYS A 632 -28.89 31.98 -12.63
N LYS A 633 -30.20 32.03 -12.36
CA LYS A 633 -30.73 32.81 -11.22
C LYS A 633 -30.29 32.23 -9.86
N LEU A 634 -30.24 30.90 -9.74
CA LEU A 634 -29.74 30.18 -8.57
C LEU A 634 -28.27 30.48 -8.31
N VAL A 635 -27.40 30.43 -9.33
CA VAL A 635 -25.98 30.80 -9.19
C VAL A 635 -25.83 32.24 -8.66
N ARG A 636 -26.64 33.19 -9.16
CA ARG A 636 -26.67 34.56 -8.61
C ARG A 636 -27.08 34.59 -7.14
N ALA A 637 -28.15 33.90 -6.76
CA ALA A 637 -28.64 33.84 -5.38
C ALA A 637 -27.66 33.16 -4.38
N LEU A 638 -26.86 32.21 -4.85
CA LEU A 638 -25.78 31.61 -4.07
C LEU A 638 -24.58 32.58 -3.93
N PHE A 639 -24.23 33.30 -5.00
CA PHE A 639 -23.12 34.27 -5.02
C PHE A 639 -23.38 35.53 -4.18
N THR A 640 -24.62 36.03 -4.15
CA THR A 640 -25.02 37.24 -3.39
C THR A 640 -25.29 36.99 -1.90
N VAL A 641 -24.74 35.91 -1.34
CA VAL A 641 -24.80 35.62 0.10
C VAL A 641 -24.27 36.78 0.95
N HIS A 642 -25.01 37.15 2.00
CA HIS A 642 -24.72 38.32 2.82
C HIS A 642 -23.34 38.23 3.49
N ARG A 643 -22.57 39.34 3.47
CA ARG A 643 -21.15 39.42 3.88
C ARG A 643 -20.81 38.93 5.30
N THR A 644 -21.80 38.78 6.18
CA THR A 644 -21.65 38.26 7.55
C THR A 644 -22.18 36.84 7.78
N ARG A 645 -22.92 36.24 6.83
CA ARG A 645 -23.54 34.92 6.97
C ARG A 645 -22.60 33.79 6.56
N TYR A 646 -21.44 33.72 7.22
CA TYR A 646 -20.44 32.67 6.97
C TYR A 646 -20.96 31.25 7.25
N ASP A 647 -21.97 31.12 8.11
CA ASP A 647 -22.69 29.88 8.40
C ASP A 647 -23.34 29.24 7.17
N LEU A 648 -23.75 30.05 6.18
CA LEU A 648 -24.39 29.54 4.97
C LEU A 648 -23.40 28.98 3.94
N LEU A 649 -22.11 29.35 4.01
CA LEU A 649 -21.16 29.04 2.94
C LEU A 649 -20.94 27.53 2.77
N ALA A 650 -20.77 26.79 3.88
CA ALA A 650 -20.60 25.34 3.84
C ALA A 650 -21.85 24.63 3.29
N PHE A 651 -23.05 25.10 3.63
CA PHE A 651 -24.31 24.56 3.11
C PHE A 651 -24.50 24.91 1.63
N TYR A 652 -24.20 26.14 1.21
CA TYR A 652 -24.28 26.55 -0.20
C TYR A 652 -23.28 25.79 -1.07
N SER A 653 -22.06 25.53 -0.58
CA SER A 653 -21.11 24.64 -1.27
C SER A 653 -21.59 23.19 -1.30
N ARG A 654 -22.21 22.66 -0.22
CA ARG A 654 -22.83 21.33 -0.22
C ARG A 654 -23.98 21.22 -1.23
N PHE A 655 -24.81 22.24 -1.32
CA PHE A 655 -25.91 22.34 -2.27
C PHE A 655 -25.40 22.26 -3.71
N THR A 656 -24.41 23.08 -4.06
CA THR A 656 -23.76 23.04 -5.38
C THR A 656 -23.10 21.67 -5.64
N ALA A 657 -22.45 21.07 -4.65
CA ALA A 657 -21.79 19.75 -4.78
C ALA A 657 -22.79 18.60 -4.95
N THR A 658 -23.97 18.71 -4.33
CA THR A 658 -25.08 17.75 -4.49
C THR A 658 -25.71 17.85 -5.88
N LEU A 659 -25.82 19.06 -6.43
CA LEU A 659 -26.34 19.30 -7.79
C LEU A 659 -25.33 18.96 -8.90
N TYR A 660 -24.03 19.13 -8.65
CA TYR A 660 -22.96 19.02 -9.65
C TYR A 660 -23.05 17.78 -10.57
N PRO A 661 -23.31 16.54 -10.08
CA PRO A 661 -23.41 15.37 -10.96
C PRO A 661 -24.53 15.46 -12.02
N CYS A 662 -25.59 16.24 -11.77
CA CYS A 662 -26.77 16.37 -12.62
C CYS A 662 -26.82 17.71 -13.40
N MET A 663 -26.10 18.73 -12.92
CA MET A 663 -26.05 20.07 -13.51
C MET A 663 -24.73 20.76 -13.17
N PRO A 664 -23.63 20.39 -13.86
CA PRO A 664 -22.29 20.90 -13.55
C PRO A 664 -22.12 22.39 -13.88
N ASP A 665 -22.97 22.94 -14.76
CA ASP A 665 -23.03 24.37 -15.09
C ASP A 665 -23.25 25.26 -13.86
N VAL A 666 -24.03 24.81 -12.87
CA VAL A 666 -24.24 25.54 -11.59
C VAL A 666 -22.93 25.71 -10.80
N ALA A 667 -22.05 24.71 -10.81
CA ALA A 667 -20.75 24.80 -10.14
C ALA A 667 -19.76 25.64 -10.95
N ASN A 668 -19.69 25.41 -12.27
CA ASN A 668 -18.73 26.05 -13.14
C ASN A 668 -18.96 27.58 -13.24
N ASP A 669 -20.22 28.01 -13.37
CA ASP A 669 -20.58 29.45 -13.35
C ASP A 669 -20.24 30.09 -11.99
N LEU A 670 -20.55 29.41 -10.86
CA LEU A 670 -20.27 29.92 -9.51
C LEU A 670 -18.77 30.03 -9.22
N VAL A 671 -17.99 29.02 -9.60
CA VAL A 671 -16.51 29.02 -9.51
C VAL A 671 -15.94 30.15 -10.35
N THR A 672 -16.46 30.38 -11.56
CA THR A 672 -15.99 31.45 -12.46
C THR A 672 -16.27 32.84 -11.88
N LEU A 673 -17.47 33.08 -11.33
CA LEU A 673 -17.79 34.32 -10.64
C LEU A 673 -16.88 34.56 -9.42
N LEU A 674 -16.63 33.53 -8.60
CA LEU A 674 -15.75 33.65 -7.43
C LEU A 674 -14.28 33.88 -7.81
N LYS A 675 -13.77 33.28 -8.90
CA LYS A 675 -12.44 33.59 -9.46
C LYS A 675 -12.36 35.05 -9.92
N GLY A 676 -13.41 35.57 -10.56
CA GLY A 676 -13.50 36.96 -11.00
C GLY A 676 -13.51 37.95 -9.82
N ASP A 677 -14.38 37.71 -8.84
CA ASP A 677 -14.53 38.52 -7.62
C ASP A 677 -13.24 38.53 -6.78
N PHE A 678 -12.58 37.37 -6.63
CA PHE A 678 -11.26 37.27 -6.02
C PHE A 678 -10.20 38.12 -6.76
N ARG A 679 -10.10 37.99 -8.09
CA ARG A 679 -9.18 38.79 -8.93
C ARG A 679 -9.50 40.29 -8.92
N TRP A 680 -10.72 40.69 -8.56
CA TRP A 680 -11.11 42.09 -8.35
C TRP A 680 -10.68 42.56 -6.95
N HIS A 681 -10.97 41.77 -5.91
CA HIS A 681 -10.62 42.05 -4.51
C HIS A 681 -9.11 42.19 -4.25
N VAL A 682 -8.26 41.40 -4.93
CA VAL A 682 -6.79 41.50 -4.82
C VAL A 682 -6.25 42.79 -5.48
N ARG A 683 -6.91 43.29 -6.54
CA ARG A 683 -6.52 44.55 -7.20
C ARG A 683 -7.02 45.79 -6.44
N LYS A 684 -8.18 45.68 -5.80
CA LYS A 684 -8.80 46.75 -5.00
C LYS A 684 -8.14 46.84 -3.62
N LYS A 685 -7.17 47.73 -3.44
CA LYS A 685 -6.33 47.76 -2.22
C LYS A 685 -6.98 48.37 -0.95
N ASP A 686 -8.25 48.79 -1.03
CA ASP A 686 -8.97 49.36 0.12
C ASP A 686 -9.27 48.33 1.22
N GLN A 687 -9.41 48.82 2.46
CA GLN A 687 -9.72 48.02 3.64
C GLN A 687 -11.20 48.15 4.08
N ILE A 688 -11.95 49.07 3.48
CA ILE A 688 -13.32 49.43 3.91
C ILE A 688 -14.25 48.21 3.80
N ASN A 689 -14.13 47.44 2.71
CA ASN A 689 -15.00 46.30 2.41
C ASN A 689 -14.34 44.93 2.74
N ILE A 690 -13.57 44.85 3.84
CA ILE A 690 -12.83 43.62 4.20
C ILE A 690 -13.75 42.41 4.41
N GLU A 691 -14.94 42.58 4.99
CA GLU A 691 -15.91 41.49 5.20
C GLU A 691 -16.32 40.80 3.88
N SER A 692 -16.48 41.58 2.80
CA SER A 692 -16.82 41.05 1.47
C SER A 692 -15.66 40.25 0.87
N LYS A 693 -14.42 40.71 1.05
CA LYS A 693 -13.21 39.96 0.67
C LYS A 693 -13.12 38.63 1.40
N LEU A 694 -13.39 38.64 2.71
CA LEU A 694 -13.42 37.44 3.55
C LEU A 694 -14.55 36.48 3.13
N LYS A 695 -15.77 36.97 2.85
CA LYS A 695 -16.89 36.17 2.28
C LYS A 695 -16.44 35.37 1.06
N THR A 696 -15.86 36.03 0.06
CA THR A 696 -15.45 35.40 -1.21
C THR A 696 -14.35 34.36 -0.99
N VAL A 697 -13.35 34.66 -0.15
CA VAL A 697 -12.25 33.74 0.14
C VAL A 697 -12.68 32.54 0.97
N ARG A 698 -13.55 32.70 1.98
CA ARG A 698 -14.10 31.57 2.74
C ARG A 698 -14.96 30.68 1.85
N PHE A 699 -15.76 31.25 0.93
CA PHE A 699 -16.59 30.49 0.01
C PHE A 699 -15.75 29.64 -0.98
N ILE A 700 -14.63 30.19 -1.48
CA ILE A 700 -13.65 29.40 -2.25
C ILE A 700 -13.12 28.24 -1.39
N GLY A 701 -12.75 28.49 -0.13
CA GLY A 701 -12.29 27.45 0.80
C GLY A 701 -13.30 26.32 1.05
N GLU A 702 -14.60 26.62 1.11
CA GLU A 702 -15.65 25.61 1.18
C GLU A 702 -15.76 24.79 -0.12
N LEU A 703 -15.72 25.44 -1.29
CA LEU A 703 -15.77 24.74 -2.59
C LEU A 703 -14.54 23.85 -2.85
N VAL A 704 -13.37 24.22 -2.30
CA VAL A 704 -12.16 23.37 -2.32
C VAL A 704 -12.37 22.08 -1.52
N LYS A 705 -12.98 22.16 -0.34
CA LYS A 705 -13.29 20.99 0.51
C LYS A 705 -14.29 20.04 -0.15
N PHE A 706 -15.28 20.58 -0.87
CA PHE A 706 -16.20 19.81 -1.71
C PHE A 706 -15.61 19.36 -3.06
N LYS A 707 -14.32 19.64 -3.34
CA LYS A 707 -13.61 19.27 -4.59
C LYS A 707 -14.17 19.91 -5.87
N LEU A 708 -15.02 20.93 -5.75
CA LEU A 708 -15.56 21.72 -6.87
C LEU A 708 -14.57 22.79 -7.36
N PHE A 709 -13.72 23.29 -6.46
CA PHE A 709 -12.66 24.24 -6.79
C PHE A 709 -11.31 23.51 -6.73
N PRO A 710 -10.50 23.49 -7.83
CA PRO A 710 -9.26 22.72 -7.86
C PRO A 710 -8.25 23.14 -6.77
N LYS A 711 -7.56 22.16 -6.17
CA LYS A 711 -6.49 22.38 -5.19
C LYS A 711 -5.35 23.24 -5.75
N THR A 712 -5.05 23.07 -7.05
CA THR A 712 -4.07 23.86 -7.81
C THR A 712 -4.46 25.34 -7.87
N GLU A 713 -5.71 25.63 -8.24
CA GLU A 713 -6.25 27.00 -8.31
C GLU A 713 -6.30 27.67 -6.92
N ALA A 714 -6.62 26.93 -5.87
CA ALA A 714 -6.62 27.44 -4.50
C ALA A 714 -5.20 27.81 -4.03
N LEU A 715 -4.20 26.99 -4.40
CA LEU A 715 -2.79 27.28 -4.19
C LEU A 715 -2.30 28.47 -5.03
N HIS A 716 -2.80 28.65 -6.26
CA HIS A 716 -2.53 29.85 -7.06
C HIS A 716 -3.12 31.11 -6.39
N CYS A 717 -4.36 31.05 -5.88
CA CYS A 717 -4.95 32.14 -5.09
C CYS A 717 -4.07 32.49 -3.89
N LEU A 718 -3.52 31.50 -3.18
CA LEU A 718 -2.58 31.74 -2.08
C LEU A 718 -1.25 32.36 -2.56
N LYS A 719 -0.67 31.92 -3.68
CA LYS A 719 0.53 32.53 -4.30
C LYS A 719 0.30 34.02 -4.59
N MET A 720 -0.86 34.38 -5.17
CA MET A 720 -1.22 35.77 -5.48
C MET A 720 -1.33 36.65 -4.23
N LEU A 721 -1.85 36.12 -3.11
CA LEU A 721 -1.93 36.87 -1.85
C LEU A 721 -0.56 37.02 -1.15
N LEU A 722 0.32 36.02 -1.31
CA LEU A 722 1.70 36.06 -0.80
C LEU A 722 2.63 36.96 -1.64
N PHE A 723 2.24 37.31 -2.87
CA PHE A 723 2.96 38.25 -3.74
C PHE A 723 2.99 39.66 -3.13
N ASP A 724 1.85 40.35 -3.18
CA ASP A 724 1.65 41.63 -2.48
C ASP A 724 1.07 41.38 -1.07
N PHE A 725 1.94 40.93 -0.15
CA PHE A 725 1.57 40.54 1.22
C PHE A 725 1.28 41.75 2.13
N SER A 726 0.31 42.57 1.70
CA SER A 726 -0.19 43.76 2.38
C SER A 726 -1.39 43.44 3.29
N HIS A 727 -1.77 44.39 4.15
CA HIS A 727 -2.77 44.20 5.22
C HIS A 727 -4.03 43.39 4.84
N HIS A 728 -4.75 43.76 3.78
CA HIS A 728 -5.97 43.03 3.40
C HIS A 728 -5.66 41.64 2.78
N ASN A 729 -4.53 41.49 2.08
CA ASN A 729 -4.11 40.22 1.51
C ASN A 729 -3.63 39.24 2.61
N ILE A 730 -3.09 39.74 3.72
CA ILE A 730 -2.79 38.93 4.91
C ILE A 730 -4.09 38.37 5.51
N GLU A 731 -5.11 39.21 5.73
CA GLU A 731 -6.40 38.74 6.28
C GLU A 731 -7.09 37.74 5.34
N MET A 732 -7.04 37.99 4.02
CA MET A 732 -7.50 37.02 3.02
C MET A 732 -6.72 35.70 3.07
N ALA A 733 -5.38 35.74 3.12
CA ALA A 733 -4.55 34.53 3.13
C ALA A 733 -4.79 33.67 4.38
N CYS A 734 -4.87 34.32 5.56
CA CYS A 734 -5.18 33.64 6.81
C CYS A 734 -6.60 33.05 6.78
N SER A 735 -7.58 33.81 6.27
CA SER A 735 -8.96 33.33 6.12
C SER A 735 -9.11 32.16 5.14
N LEU A 736 -8.29 32.07 4.09
CA LEU A 736 -8.25 30.91 3.19
C LEU A 736 -7.71 29.68 3.92
N LEU A 737 -6.62 29.85 4.68
CA LEU A 737 -5.97 28.79 5.45
C LEU A 737 -6.82 28.28 6.63
N GLU A 738 -7.57 29.16 7.29
CA GLU A 738 -8.62 28.75 8.25
C GLU A 738 -9.71 27.89 7.58
N SER A 739 -10.10 28.23 6.34
CA SER A 739 -11.23 27.59 5.66
C SER A 739 -10.85 26.23 5.06
N CYS A 740 -9.69 26.12 4.40
CA CYS A 740 -9.24 24.89 3.73
C CYS A 740 -7.74 24.56 3.90
N GLY A 741 -6.97 25.32 4.68
CA GLY A 741 -5.52 25.12 4.85
C GLY A 741 -5.18 23.73 5.40
N ARG A 742 -5.91 23.23 6.42
CA ARG A 742 -5.80 21.85 6.91
C ARG A 742 -6.08 20.81 5.82
N PHE A 743 -7.16 21.00 5.06
CA PHE A 743 -7.54 20.10 3.96
C PHE A 743 -6.46 20.06 2.87
N LEU A 744 -5.88 21.20 2.51
CA LEU A 744 -4.77 21.32 1.56
C LEU A 744 -3.46 20.74 2.11
N TYR A 745 -3.18 20.91 3.41
CA TYR A 745 -1.98 20.40 4.07
C TYR A 745 -2.01 18.88 4.29
N ARG A 746 -3.17 18.30 4.63
CA ARG A 746 -3.34 16.84 4.81
C ARG A 746 -3.57 16.08 3.49
N SER A 747 -4.02 16.78 2.44
CA SER A 747 -4.18 16.20 1.09
C SER A 747 -2.80 15.93 0.46
N PRO A 748 -2.49 14.68 0.03
CA PRO A 748 -1.13 14.31 -0.41
C PRO A 748 -0.68 15.01 -1.70
N GLU A 749 -1.61 15.45 -2.54
CA GLU A 749 -1.34 16.16 -3.80
C GLU A 749 -1.02 17.65 -3.59
N SER A 750 -1.43 18.22 -2.44
CA SER A 750 -1.23 19.63 -2.11
C SER A 750 -0.33 19.87 -0.89
N HIS A 751 -0.04 18.86 -0.07
CA HIS A 751 0.76 18.95 1.16
C HIS A 751 2.06 19.74 0.96
N HIS A 752 2.90 19.32 0.02
CA HIS A 752 4.23 19.90 -0.19
C HIS A 752 4.18 21.39 -0.60
N ARG A 753 3.32 21.76 -1.55
CA ARG A 753 3.11 23.17 -1.95
C ARG A 753 2.52 24.00 -0.80
N THR A 754 1.59 23.42 -0.04
CA THR A 754 0.98 24.10 1.13
C THR A 754 2.05 24.38 2.20
N ARG A 755 2.90 23.40 2.53
CA ARG A 755 4.04 23.56 3.45
C ARG A 755 4.99 24.68 3.00
N VAL A 756 5.40 24.69 1.72
CA VAL A 756 6.27 25.75 1.18
C VAL A 756 5.63 27.14 1.32
N TYR A 757 4.34 27.30 1.01
CA TYR A 757 3.66 28.59 1.15
C TYR A 757 3.43 29.01 2.62
N LEU A 758 3.18 28.08 3.53
CA LEU A 758 3.14 28.34 4.97
C LEU A 758 4.51 28.83 5.50
N ASP A 759 5.60 28.21 5.06
CA ASP A 759 6.96 28.61 5.47
C ASP A 759 7.37 29.97 4.85
N VAL A 760 7.00 30.26 3.60
CA VAL A 760 7.15 31.59 2.98
C VAL A 760 6.35 32.66 3.74
N MET A 761 5.13 32.33 4.19
CA MET A 761 4.31 33.24 5.00
C MET A 761 5.00 33.58 6.33
N MET A 762 5.63 32.60 6.99
CA MET A 762 6.40 32.80 8.23
C MET A 762 7.72 33.57 8.02
N ARG A 763 8.39 33.40 6.87
CA ARG A 763 9.53 34.28 6.48
C ARG A 763 9.07 35.72 6.28
N LYS A 764 8.02 35.95 5.47
CA LYS A 764 7.47 37.28 5.21
C LYS A 764 7.00 38.00 6.48
N LYS A 765 6.34 37.29 7.41
CA LYS A 765 5.99 37.80 8.75
C LYS A 765 7.21 38.39 9.49
N SER A 766 8.32 37.65 9.46
CA SER A 766 9.56 37.99 10.17
C SER A 766 10.35 39.10 9.48
N ALA A 767 10.35 39.13 8.14
CA ALA A 767 11.10 40.11 7.34
C ALA A 767 10.40 41.47 7.22
N LEU A 768 9.06 41.51 7.18
CA LEU A 768 8.29 42.75 6.94
C LEU A 768 7.96 43.54 8.22
N MET A 769 8.32 43.02 9.41
CA MET A 769 8.00 43.62 10.73
C MET A 769 6.56 44.10 10.85
N LEU A 770 5.63 43.19 10.55
CA LEU A 770 4.19 43.44 10.59
C LEU A 770 3.69 43.72 12.01
N ASP A 771 2.64 44.55 12.13
CA ASP A 771 1.99 44.80 13.40
C ASP A 771 1.54 43.49 14.10
N THR A 772 1.52 43.54 15.43
CA THR A 772 1.17 42.45 16.34
C THR A 772 -0.13 41.74 15.96
N ARG A 773 -1.15 42.46 15.48
CA ARG A 773 -2.42 41.86 15.01
C ARG A 773 -2.19 40.88 13.85
N TYR A 774 -1.45 41.30 12.83
CA TYR A 774 -1.17 40.48 11.65
C TYR A 774 -0.17 39.36 11.97
N THR A 775 0.85 39.64 12.78
CA THR A 775 1.82 38.64 13.26
C THR A 775 1.11 37.49 14.00
N THR A 776 0.18 37.81 14.91
CA THR A 776 -0.63 36.81 15.63
C THR A 776 -1.57 36.05 14.69
N MET A 777 -2.20 36.74 13.73
CA MET A 777 -3.12 36.11 12.77
C MET A 777 -2.40 35.11 11.85
N ILE A 778 -1.18 35.43 11.40
CA ILE A 778 -0.34 34.55 10.59
C ILE A 778 0.09 33.32 11.38
N GLU A 779 0.49 33.49 12.64
CA GLU A 779 0.84 32.36 13.52
C GLU A 779 -0.36 31.44 13.77
N ASN A 780 -1.54 32.01 14.04
CA ASN A 780 -2.77 31.25 14.20
C ASN A 780 -3.11 30.45 12.93
N ALA A 781 -3.05 31.07 11.74
CA ALA A 781 -3.30 30.38 10.46
C ALA A 781 -2.26 29.29 10.14
N TYR A 782 -0.99 29.52 10.52
CA TYR A 782 0.09 28.52 10.40
C TYR A 782 -0.17 27.31 11.29
N TYR A 783 -0.31 27.50 12.60
CA TYR A 783 -0.53 26.39 13.55
C TYR A 783 -1.92 25.76 13.45
N TYR A 784 -2.89 26.47 12.85
CA TYR A 784 -4.15 25.86 12.44
C TYR A 784 -3.91 24.86 11.30
N SER A 785 -3.22 25.27 10.24
CA SER A 785 -2.98 24.41 9.06
C SER A 785 -2.00 23.27 9.32
N ASN A 786 -0.96 23.56 10.12
CA ASN A 786 0.11 22.65 10.52
C ASN A 786 0.21 22.63 12.06
N PRO A 787 -0.64 21.85 12.77
CA PRO A 787 -0.58 21.74 14.22
C PRO A 787 0.72 21.07 14.66
N PRO A 788 1.36 21.53 15.75
CA PRO A 788 2.66 21.00 16.18
C PRO A 788 2.56 19.55 16.67
N ASP A 789 3.60 18.76 16.37
CA ASP A 789 3.70 17.33 16.69
C ASP A 789 3.43 17.04 18.17
N THR A 790 2.20 16.60 18.47
CA THR A 790 1.83 16.16 19.80
C THR A 790 2.27 14.70 19.92
N PRO A 791 3.13 14.30 20.88
CA PRO A 791 3.76 12.99 20.88
C PRO A 791 2.72 11.86 20.95
N GLN A 792 2.47 11.21 19.82
CA GLN A 792 1.43 10.19 19.69
C GLN A 792 1.69 9.03 20.66
N VAL A 793 0.73 8.77 21.54
CA VAL A 793 0.79 7.62 22.45
C VAL A 793 0.43 6.35 21.67
N ALA A 794 1.44 5.75 21.04
CA ALA A 794 1.31 4.57 20.18
C ALA A 794 0.36 3.51 20.77
N ARG A 795 -0.70 3.19 20.02
CA ARG A 795 -1.68 2.17 20.39
C ARG A 795 -1.01 0.81 20.29
N LYS A 796 -0.72 0.21 21.44
CA LYS A 796 -0.25 -1.18 21.54
C LYS A 796 -1.15 -2.07 20.67
N VAL A 797 -0.59 -2.67 19.62
CA VAL A 797 -1.27 -3.68 18.81
C VAL A 797 -1.66 -4.85 19.71
N ARG A 798 -2.83 -5.43 19.47
CA ARG A 798 -3.46 -6.43 20.34
C ARG A 798 -3.96 -7.61 19.50
N PRO A 799 -3.78 -8.86 19.94
CA PRO A 799 -4.44 -10.02 19.34
C PRO A 799 -5.97 -9.83 19.25
N PRO A 800 -6.66 -10.37 18.23
CA PRO A 800 -8.11 -10.20 18.06
C PRO A 800 -8.96 -10.62 19.27
N MET A 801 -8.52 -11.62 20.05
CA MET A 801 -9.19 -12.03 21.30
C MET A 801 -9.16 -10.92 22.36
N GLN A 802 -8.01 -10.25 22.51
CA GLN A 802 -7.86 -9.11 23.43
C GLN A 802 -8.74 -7.92 23.00
N GLU A 803 -8.87 -7.67 21.69
CA GLU A 803 -9.78 -6.63 21.17
C GLU A 803 -11.27 -6.99 21.37
N TYR A 804 -11.64 -8.26 21.17
CA TYR A 804 -12.99 -8.76 21.42
C TYR A 804 -13.41 -8.59 22.88
N ILE A 805 -12.53 -8.92 23.83
CA ILE A 805 -12.73 -8.69 25.27
C ILE A 805 -12.92 -7.19 25.57
N ARG A 806 -12.10 -6.31 24.98
CA ARG A 806 -12.26 -4.85 25.14
C ARG A 806 -13.59 -4.34 24.58
N LYS A 807 -14.02 -4.85 23.42
CA LYS A 807 -15.32 -4.52 22.81
C LYS A 807 -16.48 -4.92 23.73
N LEU A 808 -16.47 -6.16 24.24
CA LEU A 808 -17.49 -6.65 25.18
C LEU A 808 -17.60 -5.79 26.44
N LEU A 809 -16.46 -5.45 27.06
CA LEU A 809 -16.43 -4.78 28.38
C LEU A 809 -16.57 -3.26 28.33
N PHE A 810 -15.97 -2.59 27.33
CA PHE A 810 -15.86 -1.11 27.32
C PHE A 810 -16.79 -0.42 26.33
N ARG A 811 -17.26 -1.13 25.29
CA ARG A 811 -18.14 -0.57 24.25
C ARG A 811 -19.56 -1.13 24.31
N ASP A 812 -19.68 -2.45 24.36
CA ASP A 812 -20.95 -3.15 24.20
C ASP A 812 -21.65 -3.42 25.57
N LEU A 813 -21.04 -3.09 26.72
CA LEU A 813 -21.59 -3.28 28.08
C LEU A 813 -22.54 -2.15 28.52
N SER A 814 -23.81 -2.51 28.75
CA SER A 814 -24.87 -1.61 29.22
C SER A 814 -25.92 -2.38 30.02
N LYS A 815 -26.83 -1.65 30.68
CA LYS A 815 -27.95 -2.22 31.45
C LYS A 815 -28.82 -3.20 30.65
N VAL A 816 -28.98 -3.00 29.34
CA VAL A 816 -29.77 -3.86 28.45
C VAL A 816 -28.95 -5.06 27.93
N THR A 817 -27.64 -4.87 27.73
CA THR A 817 -26.77 -5.88 27.10
C THR A 817 -26.01 -6.77 28.09
N THR A 818 -26.09 -6.52 29.41
CA THR A 818 -25.30 -7.20 30.44
C THR A 818 -25.42 -8.74 30.37
N GLU A 819 -26.62 -9.30 30.20
CA GLU A 819 -26.77 -10.76 30.03
C GLU A 819 -26.11 -11.30 28.76
N LYS A 820 -26.17 -10.55 27.66
CA LYS A 820 -25.58 -10.95 26.37
C LYS A 820 -24.06 -10.92 26.49
N VAL A 821 -23.50 -9.92 27.16
CA VAL A 821 -22.07 -9.85 27.48
C VAL A 821 -21.66 -10.98 28.42
N LEU A 822 -22.40 -11.25 29.50
CA LEU A 822 -22.14 -12.37 30.41
C LEU A 822 -22.14 -13.72 29.70
N ARG A 823 -23.11 -13.95 28.80
CA ARG A 823 -23.19 -15.17 27.97
C ARG A 823 -22.03 -15.33 26.97
N GLN A 824 -21.30 -14.27 26.62
CA GLN A 824 -20.08 -14.35 25.81
C GLN A 824 -18.82 -14.44 26.68
N MET A 825 -18.74 -13.71 27.80
CA MET A 825 -17.63 -13.82 28.77
C MET A 825 -17.51 -15.25 29.30
N ARG A 826 -18.63 -15.94 29.56
CA ARG A 826 -18.66 -17.37 29.94
C ARG A 826 -18.30 -18.35 28.82
N LYS A 827 -18.06 -17.88 27.59
CA LYS A 827 -17.61 -18.68 26.43
C LYS A 827 -16.14 -18.42 26.06
N LEU A 828 -15.44 -17.52 26.75
CA LEU A 828 -14.00 -17.37 26.61
C LEU A 828 -13.29 -18.63 27.09
N ASN A 829 -12.12 -18.92 26.51
CA ASN A 829 -11.28 -20.02 26.98
C ASN A 829 -10.55 -19.60 28.26
N TRP A 830 -11.16 -19.87 29.42
CA TRP A 830 -10.58 -19.51 30.72
C TRP A 830 -9.44 -20.44 31.17
N ASP A 831 -9.25 -21.59 30.50
CA ASP A 831 -8.11 -22.49 30.73
C ASP A 831 -6.82 -21.93 30.07
N GLU A 832 -6.96 -21.02 29.10
CA GLU A 832 -5.83 -20.33 28.46
C GLU A 832 -5.36 -19.15 29.32
N SER A 833 -4.18 -19.31 29.93
CA SER A 833 -3.63 -18.36 30.90
C SER A 833 -3.47 -16.93 30.38
N GLU A 834 -3.24 -16.70 29.08
CA GLU A 834 -3.16 -15.34 28.53
C GLU A 834 -4.55 -14.68 28.44
N THR A 835 -5.53 -15.39 27.86
CA THR A 835 -6.91 -14.92 27.71
C THR A 835 -7.56 -14.66 29.07
N ALA A 836 -7.40 -15.57 30.04
CA ALA A 836 -7.88 -15.40 31.40
C ALA A 836 -7.22 -14.19 32.10
N PHE A 837 -5.89 -14.06 32.05
CA PHE A 837 -5.17 -12.92 32.63
C PHE A 837 -5.60 -11.59 32.01
N TYR A 838 -5.79 -11.54 30.69
CA TYR A 838 -6.20 -10.32 30.00
C TYR A 838 -7.66 -9.92 30.31
N ALA A 839 -8.56 -10.90 30.42
CA ALA A 839 -9.94 -10.66 30.84
C ALA A 839 -10.00 -10.11 32.27
N THR A 840 -9.31 -10.73 33.23
CA THR A 840 -9.18 -10.25 34.62
C THR A 840 -8.62 -8.83 34.67
N LYS A 841 -7.54 -8.56 33.91
CA LYS A 841 -6.92 -7.24 33.81
C LYS A 841 -7.87 -6.17 33.25
N CYS A 842 -8.76 -6.53 32.33
CA CYS A 842 -9.78 -5.61 31.81
C CYS A 842 -10.93 -5.37 32.81
N LEU A 843 -11.28 -6.37 33.63
CA LEU A 843 -12.28 -6.23 34.69
C LEU A 843 -11.80 -5.35 35.86
N ILE A 844 -10.50 -5.43 36.22
CA ILE A 844 -9.86 -4.47 37.15
C ILE A 844 -9.88 -3.05 36.56
N ALA A 845 -9.69 -2.93 35.24
CA ALA A 845 -9.52 -1.65 34.53
C ALA A 845 -10.82 -0.83 34.33
N VAL A 846 -11.67 -0.76 35.35
CA VAL A 846 -13.05 -0.24 35.32
C VAL A 846 -13.19 1.21 34.84
N TRP A 847 -12.14 2.04 34.94
CA TRP A 847 -12.13 3.42 34.41
C TRP A 847 -12.20 3.51 32.88
N ASN A 848 -12.07 2.38 32.17
CA ASN A 848 -12.34 2.28 30.73
C ASN A 848 -13.84 2.01 30.44
N VAL A 849 -14.64 1.65 31.45
CA VAL A 849 -16.10 1.49 31.35
C VAL A 849 -16.76 2.86 31.52
N ARG A 850 -17.86 3.11 30.80
CA ARG A 850 -18.68 4.33 31.01
C ARG A 850 -19.11 4.42 32.47
N PHE A 851 -18.93 5.58 33.13
CA PHE A 851 -19.16 5.76 34.57
C PHE A 851 -20.57 5.37 35.07
N ASN A 852 -21.57 5.46 34.18
CA ASN A 852 -22.95 5.04 34.48
C ASN A 852 -23.15 3.52 34.36
N SER A 853 -22.32 2.81 33.58
CA SER A 853 -22.33 1.34 33.42
C SER A 853 -21.49 0.59 34.46
N ILE A 854 -20.86 1.25 35.44
CA ILE A 854 -20.00 0.58 36.45
C ILE A 854 -20.78 -0.49 37.24
N HIS A 855 -22.06 -0.23 37.57
CA HIS A 855 -22.95 -1.24 38.18
C HIS A 855 -23.14 -2.49 37.30
N CYS A 856 -23.10 -2.35 35.97
CA CYS A 856 -23.17 -3.49 35.03
C CYS A 856 -21.89 -4.34 35.08
N ALA A 857 -20.72 -3.72 35.32
CA ALA A 857 -19.46 -4.44 35.47
C ALA A 857 -19.41 -5.25 36.78
N ALA A 858 -19.98 -4.73 37.87
CA ALA A 858 -20.09 -5.47 39.14
C ALA A 858 -21.07 -6.65 39.03
N ASN A 859 -22.22 -6.44 38.37
CA ASN A 859 -23.17 -7.50 38.03
C ASN A 859 -22.52 -8.59 37.15
N LEU A 860 -21.77 -8.18 36.14
CA LEU A 860 -21.02 -9.08 35.25
C LEU A 860 -20.00 -9.93 36.01
N LEU A 861 -19.26 -9.35 36.95
CA LEU A 861 -18.30 -10.08 37.79
C LEU A 861 -19.03 -11.09 38.70
N ALA A 862 -20.13 -10.68 39.35
CA ALA A 862 -20.94 -11.57 40.18
C ALA A 862 -21.57 -12.74 39.38
N GLY A 863 -21.86 -12.54 38.09
CA GLY A 863 -22.29 -13.61 37.18
C GLY A 863 -21.17 -14.55 36.71
N ILE A 864 -19.90 -14.15 36.82
CA ILE A 864 -18.71 -14.94 36.47
C ILE A 864 -18.19 -15.73 37.68
N ALA A 865 -18.26 -15.15 38.89
CA ALA A 865 -17.69 -15.71 40.11
C ALA A 865 -18.07 -17.17 40.43
N PRO A 866 -19.33 -17.65 40.20
CA PRO A 866 -19.71 -19.05 40.44
C PRO A 866 -19.03 -20.07 39.52
N TYR A 867 -18.37 -19.60 38.45
CA TYR A 867 -17.65 -20.44 37.48
C TYR A 867 -16.12 -20.26 37.58
N HIS A 868 -15.67 -19.04 37.94
CA HIS A 868 -14.26 -18.68 38.01
C HIS A 868 -13.99 -17.83 39.28
N GLU A 869 -14.04 -18.46 40.45
CA GLU A 869 -13.86 -17.83 41.77
C GLU A 869 -12.52 -17.08 41.88
N THR A 870 -11.44 -17.68 41.36
CA THR A 870 -10.09 -17.08 41.34
C THR A 870 -10.03 -15.74 40.61
N VAL A 871 -10.80 -15.58 39.52
CA VAL A 871 -10.91 -14.32 38.77
C VAL A 871 -11.64 -13.26 39.59
N ALA A 872 -12.68 -13.63 40.32
CA ALA A 872 -13.41 -12.71 41.18
C ALA A 872 -12.53 -12.16 42.31
N ILE A 873 -11.76 -13.02 42.97
CA ILE A 873 -10.79 -12.62 44.01
C ILE A 873 -9.74 -11.66 43.43
N GLN A 874 -9.12 -12.02 42.29
CA GLN A 874 -8.11 -11.17 41.63
C GLN A 874 -8.65 -9.80 41.21
N VAL A 875 -9.92 -9.69 40.81
CA VAL A 875 -10.53 -8.38 40.50
C VAL A 875 -10.78 -7.56 41.76
N VAL A 876 -11.23 -8.17 42.87
CA VAL A 876 -11.41 -7.47 44.15
C VAL A 876 -10.07 -6.93 44.67
N ASP A 877 -9.05 -7.80 44.74
CA ASP A 877 -7.70 -7.41 45.21
C ASP A 877 -7.09 -6.32 44.33
N GLY A 878 -7.20 -6.46 43.00
CA GLY A 878 -6.71 -5.48 42.03
C GLY A 878 -7.39 -4.11 42.15
N VAL A 879 -8.69 -4.06 42.50
CA VAL A 879 -9.42 -2.79 42.73
C VAL A 879 -9.01 -2.14 44.05
N LEU A 880 -8.76 -2.92 45.11
CA LEU A 880 -8.27 -2.41 46.39
C LEU A 880 -6.84 -1.85 46.26
N GLU A 881 -5.97 -2.53 45.51
CA GLU A 881 -4.61 -2.05 45.25
C GLU A 881 -4.59 -0.81 44.35
N ASP A 882 -5.47 -0.71 43.35
CA ASP A 882 -5.59 0.52 42.53
C ASP A 882 -6.18 1.71 43.31
N ILE A 883 -7.00 1.45 44.33
CA ILE A 883 -7.45 2.49 45.28
C ILE A 883 -6.27 2.95 46.15
N ARG A 884 -5.44 2.03 46.64
CA ARG A 884 -4.23 2.34 47.39
C ARG A 884 -3.23 3.17 46.58
N LEU A 885 -2.87 2.69 45.39
CA LEU A 885 -1.99 3.39 44.45
C LEU A 885 -2.58 4.75 44.03
N GLY A 886 -3.90 4.90 44.03
CA GLY A 886 -4.60 6.18 43.87
C GLY A 886 -4.47 7.15 45.05
N MET A 887 -4.18 6.68 46.26
CA MET A 887 -3.84 7.55 47.41
C MET A 887 -2.35 7.88 47.44
N GLU A 888 -1.49 6.98 46.95
CA GLU A 888 -0.04 7.20 46.85
C GLU A 888 0.34 8.15 45.69
N ILE A 889 -0.31 8.05 44.52
CA ILE A 889 -0.02 8.90 43.35
C ILE A 889 -1.04 10.05 43.23
N ASN A 890 -0.77 11.16 43.93
CA ASN A 890 -1.70 12.28 43.99
C ASN A 890 -1.63 13.26 42.79
N HIS A 891 -1.91 12.77 41.57
CA HIS A 891 -1.83 13.58 40.34
C HIS A 891 -3.20 13.77 39.66
N PRO A 892 -3.64 15.01 39.32
CA PRO A 892 -4.99 15.29 38.82
C PRO A 892 -5.46 14.47 37.61
N LYS A 893 -4.53 14.11 36.70
CA LYS A 893 -4.77 13.22 35.54
C LYS A 893 -5.46 11.90 35.89
N TYR A 894 -5.29 11.40 37.12
CA TYR A 894 -5.88 10.13 37.57
C TYR A 894 -7.21 10.29 38.34
N ASN A 895 -7.71 11.52 38.54
CA ASN A 895 -8.93 11.77 39.33
C ASN A 895 -10.15 10.96 38.85
N GLN A 896 -10.35 10.84 37.53
CA GLN A 896 -11.44 10.03 36.96
C GLN A 896 -11.26 8.53 37.25
N ARG A 897 -10.01 8.02 37.25
CA ARG A 897 -9.69 6.64 37.63
C ARG A 897 -9.99 6.39 39.11
N ARG A 898 -9.52 7.28 39.99
CA ARG A 898 -9.76 7.20 41.45
C ARG A 898 -11.25 7.14 41.79
N VAL A 899 -12.05 8.04 41.21
CA VAL A 899 -13.52 8.07 41.39
C VAL A 899 -14.21 6.83 40.79
N SER A 900 -13.73 6.31 39.66
CA SER A 900 -14.29 5.09 39.05
C SER A 900 -14.03 3.84 39.89
N CYS A 901 -12.82 3.68 40.43
CA CYS A 901 -12.47 2.55 41.31
C CYS A 901 -13.23 2.64 42.65
N ALA A 902 -13.33 3.83 43.25
CA ALA A 902 -14.11 4.03 44.48
C ALA A 902 -15.60 3.68 44.29
N LYS A 903 -16.23 4.12 43.20
CA LYS A 903 -17.60 3.72 42.84
C LYS A 903 -17.69 2.21 42.61
N PHE A 904 -16.74 1.62 41.89
CA PHE A 904 -16.76 0.18 41.61
C PHE A 904 -16.67 -0.66 42.88
N LEU A 905 -15.86 -0.26 43.88
CA LEU A 905 -15.84 -0.91 45.20
C LEU A 905 -17.20 -0.84 45.90
N GLY A 906 -17.91 0.28 45.82
CA GLY A 906 -19.28 0.40 46.32
C GLY A 906 -20.26 -0.54 45.61
N GLU A 907 -20.19 -0.65 44.29
CA GLU A 907 -21.01 -1.59 43.53
C GLU A 907 -20.64 -3.05 43.82
N LEU A 908 -19.36 -3.37 44.04
CA LEU A 908 -18.91 -4.71 44.44
C LEU A 908 -19.55 -5.13 45.77
N TYR A 909 -19.75 -4.21 46.72
CA TYR A 909 -20.55 -4.49 47.92
C TYR A 909 -22.02 -4.73 47.59
N ASN A 910 -22.63 -3.90 46.73
CA ASN A 910 -24.03 -4.03 46.31
C ASN A 910 -24.33 -5.41 45.69
N TYR A 911 -23.40 -5.96 44.91
CA TYR A 911 -23.47 -7.31 44.32
C TYR A 911 -22.85 -8.42 45.19
N ARG A 912 -22.57 -8.14 46.48
CA ARG A 912 -22.06 -9.10 47.50
C ARG A 912 -20.67 -9.71 47.20
N MET A 913 -19.85 -9.04 46.41
CA MET A 913 -18.48 -9.43 46.11
C MET A 913 -17.48 -9.05 47.23
N VAL A 914 -17.84 -8.11 48.11
CA VAL A 914 -17.04 -7.71 49.28
C VAL A 914 -17.91 -7.51 50.52
N GLU A 915 -17.34 -7.72 51.70
CA GLU A 915 -18.02 -7.49 52.98
C GLU A 915 -18.03 -6.02 53.40
N SER A 916 -18.97 -5.65 54.29
CA SER A 916 -19.02 -4.31 54.89
C SER A 916 -17.72 -3.92 55.63
N ALA A 917 -17.00 -4.90 56.17
CA ALA A 917 -15.70 -4.67 56.82
C ALA A 917 -14.64 -4.09 55.86
N VAL A 918 -14.66 -4.51 54.60
CA VAL A 918 -13.77 -3.97 53.56
C VAL A 918 -14.12 -2.52 53.27
N ILE A 919 -15.41 -2.21 53.09
CA ILE A 919 -15.88 -0.85 52.83
C ILE A 919 -15.49 0.11 53.96
N PHE A 920 -15.77 -0.24 55.22
CA PHE A 920 -15.38 0.61 56.35
C PHE A 920 -13.85 0.77 56.47
N LYS A 921 -13.07 -0.29 56.21
CA LYS A 921 -11.60 -0.19 56.22
C LYS A 921 -11.09 0.78 55.15
N THR A 922 -11.61 0.71 53.92
CA THR A 922 -11.23 1.64 52.84
C THR A 922 -11.70 3.07 53.13
N LEU A 923 -12.90 3.25 53.69
CA LEU A 923 -13.42 4.55 54.12
C LEU A 923 -12.52 5.24 55.16
N TYR A 924 -12.09 4.53 56.21
CA TYR A 924 -11.09 5.07 57.14
C TYR A 924 -9.73 5.32 56.46
N THR A 925 -9.28 4.42 55.58
CA THR A 925 -8.00 4.58 54.87
C THR A 925 -7.98 5.86 54.01
N PHE A 926 -9.09 6.25 53.38
CA PHE A 926 -9.19 7.53 52.64
C PHE A 926 -8.98 8.77 53.52
N ILE A 927 -9.17 8.68 54.84
CA ILE A 927 -8.96 9.77 55.79
C ILE A 927 -7.56 9.68 56.41
N THR A 928 -7.09 8.48 56.75
CA THR A 928 -5.87 8.32 57.58
C THR A 928 -4.58 8.04 56.80
N PHE A 929 -4.64 7.72 55.51
CA PHE A 929 -3.47 7.23 54.77
C PHE A 929 -2.44 8.33 54.47
N GLY A 930 -1.37 8.37 55.25
CA GLY A 930 -0.27 9.32 55.08
C GLY A 930 -0.58 10.73 55.59
N VAL A 931 -1.57 10.92 56.46
CA VAL A 931 -1.78 12.19 57.17
C VAL A 931 -0.77 12.30 58.30
N SER A 932 0.00 13.40 58.35
CA SER A 932 0.78 13.77 59.55
C SER A 932 -0.11 14.54 60.52
N THR A 933 0.12 14.36 61.81
CA THR A 933 -0.56 15.07 62.91
C THR A 933 0.43 15.71 63.89
N ASN A 934 1.72 15.70 63.54
CA ASN A 934 2.79 16.33 64.31
C ASN A 934 3.07 17.73 63.75
N GLU A 935 3.12 18.76 64.60
CA GLU A 935 3.37 20.15 64.19
C GLU A 935 4.84 20.42 63.79
N ASP A 936 5.76 19.54 64.20
CA ASP A 936 7.22 19.65 63.98
C ASP A 936 7.75 18.84 62.77
N GLU A 937 6.91 18.12 62.02
CA GLU A 937 7.32 17.34 60.83
C GLU A 937 6.85 17.99 59.53
N ASP A 938 7.67 17.88 58.46
CA ASP A 938 7.36 18.44 57.14
C ASP A 938 5.98 17.99 56.61
N MET A 939 5.24 18.95 56.05
CA MET A 939 3.87 18.79 55.53
C MET A 939 3.77 17.57 54.59
N SER A 940 2.78 16.69 54.83
CA SER A 940 2.71 15.41 54.13
C SER A 940 2.56 15.57 52.61
N VAL A 941 3.55 15.02 51.89
CA VAL A 941 3.57 14.93 50.42
C VAL A 941 2.46 14.02 49.87
N LEU A 942 1.93 13.09 50.68
CA LEU A 942 0.90 12.13 50.26
C LEU A 942 -0.54 12.66 50.45
N ASP A 943 -0.75 13.57 51.39
CA ASP A 943 -2.04 14.22 51.60
C ASP A 943 -1.88 15.66 52.13
N PRO A 944 -1.58 16.63 51.23
CA PRO A 944 -1.49 18.04 51.59
C PRO A 944 -2.84 18.57 52.11
N PRO A 945 -2.89 19.42 53.16
CA PRO A 945 -4.15 19.90 53.75
C PRO A 945 -5.08 20.70 52.82
N ASP A 946 -4.57 21.24 51.71
CA ASP A 946 -5.36 21.90 50.65
C ASP A 946 -6.07 20.90 49.71
N HIS A 947 -5.64 19.63 49.70
CA HIS A 947 -6.04 18.66 48.69
C HIS A 947 -7.29 17.83 49.08
N LEU A 948 -8.43 18.50 49.17
CA LEU A 948 -9.73 17.96 49.62
C LEU A 948 -10.35 16.84 48.73
N PHE A 949 -9.63 16.29 47.75
CA PHE A 949 -10.18 15.30 46.80
C PHE A 949 -10.57 13.97 47.46
N ARG A 950 -9.92 13.55 48.55
CA ARG A 950 -10.23 12.29 49.23
C ARG A 950 -11.62 12.28 49.86
N ILE A 951 -12.09 13.45 50.33
CA ILE A 951 -13.48 13.68 50.78
C ILE A 951 -14.47 13.27 49.67
N ARG A 952 -14.18 13.59 48.41
CA ARG A 952 -15.02 13.19 47.26
C ARG A 952 -15.05 11.67 47.06
N LEU A 953 -13.96 10.95 47.34
CA LEU A 953 -13.92 9.49 47.25
C LEU A 953 -14.77 8.84 48.36
N VAL A 954 -14.70 9.36 49.59
CA VAL A 954 -15.58 8.96 50.70
C VAL A 954 -17.06 9.18 50.32
N CYS A 955 -17.41 10.37 49.83
CA CYS A 955 -18.77 10.67 49.39
C CYS A 955 -19.26 9.72 48.28
N VAL A 956 -18.43 9.41 47.28
CA VAL A 956 -18.80 8.48 46.19
C VAL A 956 -19.06 7.06 46.68
N VAL A 957 -18.28 6.55 47.65
CA VAL A 957 -18.53 5.24 48.27
C VAL A 957 -19.84 5.25 49.06
N LEU A 958 -20.06 6.28 49.89
CA LEU A 958 -21.28 6.41 50.70
C LEU A 958 -22.54 6.61 49.85
N GLU A 959 -22.46 7.37 48.75
CA GLU A 959 -23.54 7.52 47.76
C GLU A 959 -23.89 6.18 47.09
N THR A 960 -22.87 5.36 46.78
CA THR A 960 -23.05 4.11 46.04
C THR A 960 -23.58 2.95 46.90
N CYS A 961 -23.17 2.86 48.18
CA CYS A 961 -23.53 1.72 49.05
C CYS A 961 -24.00 2.07 50.47
N GLY A 962 -23.88 3.33 50.91
CA GLY A 962 -24.17 3.74 52.30
C GLY A 962 -25.61 3.49 52.75
N GLN A 963 -26.58 3.52 51.82
CA GLN A 963 -27.99 3.20 52.09
C GLN A 963 -28.21 1.78 52.69
N TYR A 964 -27.28 0.85 52.43
CA TYR A 964 -27.35 -0.52 52.95
C TYR A 964 -26.75 -0.68 54.36
N PHE A 965 -26.22 0.40 54.94
CA PHE A 965 -25.75 0.44 56.33
C PHE A 965 -26.78 1.01 57.30
N ASP A 966 -28.04 1.20 56.88
CA ASP A 966 -29.09 1.84 57.68
C ASP A 966 -29.54 1.06 58.94
N LYS A 967 -29.11 -0.20 59.08
CA LYS A 967 -29.54 -1.14 60.14
C LYS A 967 -28.38 -1.89 60.80
N GLY A 968 -28.67 -2.44 61.98
CA GLY A 968 -27.81 -3.41 62.68
C GLY A 968 -26.44 -2.89 63.10
N SER A 969 -25.43 -3.77 63.09
CA SER A 969 -24.05 -3.44 63.41
C SER A 969 -23.39 -2.50 62.40
N SER A 970 -23.81 -2.55 61.14
CA SER A 970 -23.31 -1.67 60.08
C SER A 970 -23.69 -0.21 60.34
N LYS A 971 -24.91 0.04 60.86
CA LYS A 971 -25.31 1.39 61.26
C LYS A 971 -24.38 1.97 62.31
N LYS A 972 -24.11 1.24 63.40
CA LYS A 972 -23.19 1.71 64.45
C LYS A 972 -21.79 2.01 63.91
N LYS A 973 -21.29 1.24 62.94
CA LYS A 973 -20.02 1.52 62.26
C LYS A 973 -20.08 2.79 61.40
N LEU A 974 -21.20 3.02 60.69
CA LEU A 974 -21.41 4.24 59.93
C LEU A 974 -21.56 5.47 60.82
N ASP A 975 -22.34 5.39 61.90
CA ASP A 975 -22.51 6.45 62.89
C ASP A 975 -21.13 6.87 63.47
N CYS A 976 -20.29 5.89 63.86
CA CYS A 976 -18.92 6.14 64.32
C CYS A 976 -17.95 6.63 63.22
N PHE A 977 -18.14 6.23 61.96
CA PHE A 977 -17.33 6.72 60.84
C PHE A 977 -17.67 8.18 60.49
N LEU A 978 -18.96 8.54 60.45
CA LEU A 978 -19.40 9.90 60.15
C LEU A 978 -18.92 10.91 61.20
N VAL A 979 -18.88 10.52 62.48
CA VAL A 979 -18.30 11.33 63.57
C VAL A 979 -16.76 11.44 63.49
N TYR A 980 -16.09 10.55 62.76
CA TYR A 980 -14.65 10.62 62.50
C TYR A 980 -14.29 11.33 61.18
N PHE A 981 -15.28 11.51 60.30
CA PHE A 981 -15.15 12.19 59.00
C PHE A 981 -15.57 13.68 59.07
N GLN A 982 -16.17 14.09 60.19
CA GLN A 982 -16.51 15.46 60.55
C GLN A 982 -15.34 16.13 61.30
#